data_AF-A0A944WDB0-F1
#
_entry.id   AF-A0A944WDB0-F1
#
_cell.length_a   1.000
_cell.length_b   1.000
_cell.length_c   1.000
_cell.angle_alpha   90.00
_cell.angle_beta   90.00
_cell.angle_gamma   90.00
#
_symmetry.space_group_name_H-M   'P 1'
#
loop_
_entity.id
_entity.type
_entity.pdbx_description
1 polymer ?
#
loop_
_entity_poly.entity_id
_entity_poly.type
_entity_poly.pdbx_seq_one_letter_code
_entity_poly.pdbx_strand_id
1 'polypeptide(L)'
;QFEFDRDTPSSVIPGRVAVPYGVNSTVDEIADAIVVAIESTFLGVHPVNLGEGRVHLGTNETHVLDISLAASLTQSGVAGGVKDTDFFTIDDGSKLITFEFEDGDFADGVNTADLANGDVQIDFTTADTHEVLATKISAAINAVDLNLNTQSLTNGLVHVGGSLNHFLTTIDSELSQQGLPGVRPEFGIKVPTSAGSVTNILDTEEFIIQFGANNPVTFEFNNLDVDSEITLGNTGINFTYSTTLTQFMSEIIVAIKGAGLDLDPVRVPGTALISLGATAAHSLNVNQTGLTKVGGNPGDPAALSVDVLPMDYFDETQTAVQIIQAINQQDQLSGVVAKPNRANEVIVTGATTVSTNNANTFLADEWDIQTPRFLREIEDLATNPLRPNQLTGETFYSIQIGVVDYDTGDAPDGVGIAPQDSYPTISGHNPAIHMFEGSIFLGERVDRDVDGQPSITDDLDGEGYQVDMTSAPGLSFDAPSTSGNIIIEDLIDVTVLATGATAVDGEILNIGTTNFEIDLAAGGFTAGNQQVVVNVTDTETDIATTIANAITAAVIPNVSALAAGPIVTITRTSTDDVSDNGATGFSAAAAVANVLDGDTFKIIGSSSFLTVEFEDESVSNGFVAGNLIVGFLPTDDANAIAGTIAQTIVDAEFDLNLNPIAREGGRVELTGNDADGVTGVDGAPIGFFNPFVSTALEITVTTDGLLDAWIDFNRDGDWDDASEQIAFSIQMSAGLNTIAVQSPLEPESVAGETYARFRFSDVGGLRSTGLIVNGEVEDYLVE
;
A
#
# COMPACT_ATOMS: atom_id res chain seq x y z
N GLN A 1 -25.73 42.58 24.18
CA GLN A 1 -26.43 41.28 24.16
C GLN A 1 -27.30 41.25 22.92
N PHE A 2 -27.21 40.17 22.15
CA PHE A 2 -27.96 39.98 20.91
C PHE A 2 -29.03 38.91 21.12
N GLU A 3 -30.19 39.06 20.50
CA GLU A 3 -31.32 38.15 20.62
C GLU A 3 -31.80 37.72 19.23
N PHE A 4 -31.69 36.43 18.93
CA PHE A 4 -32.24 35.85 17.70
C PHE A 4 -33.77 35.89 17.76
N ASP A 5 -34.38 36.69 16.89
CA ASP A 5 -35.82 36.92 16.88
C ASP A 5 -36.42 36.40 15.58
N ARG A 6 -37.23 35.34 15.70
CA ARG A 6 -37.91 34.72 14.56
C ARG A 6 -39.25 35.39 14.22
N ASP A 7 -39.79 36.19 15.15
CA ASP A 7 -41.12 36.77 15.05
C ASP A 7 -41.06 38.32 14.99
N THR A 8 -42.20 39.00 14.79
CA THR A 8 -42.23 40.46 14.58
C THR A 8 -41.73 41.26 15.81
N PRO A 9 -41.17 42.48 15.64
CA PRO A 9 -40.25 43.18 16.58
C PRO A 9 -40.70 43.46 18.02
N SER A 10 -41.89 43.00 18.43
CA SER A 10 -42.47 43.21 19.76
C SER A 10 -42.06 42.17 20.81
N SER A 11 -41.28 41.15 20.45
CA SER A 11 -40.78 40.07 21.35
C SER A 11 -39.42 40.34 22.00
N VAL A 12 -38.63 41.29 21.47
CA VAL A 12 -37.25 41.54 21.91
C VAL A 12 -37.22 42.08 23.34
N ILE A 13 -36.40 41.46 24.19
CA ILE A 13 -36.23 41.87 25.58
C ILE A 13 -35.59 43.27 25.64
N PRO A 14 -36.16 44.22 26.41
CA PRO A 14 -35.59 45.56 26.52
C PRO A 14 -34.09 45.56 26.89
N GLY A 15 -33.28 46.25 26.10
CA GLY A 15 -31.83 46.33 26.27
C GLY A 15 -31.03 45.29 25.47
N ARG A 16 -31.70 44.44 24.68
CA ARG A 16 -31.07 43.55 23.69
C ARG A 16 -31.22 44.10 22.28
N VAL A 17 -30.31 43.70 21.41
CA VAL A 17 -30.34 44.02 19.99
C VAL A 17 -30.84 42.81 19.22
N ALA A 18 -31.87 43.01 18.41
CA ALA A 18 -32.50 41.94 17.67
C ALA A 18 -31.62 41.48 16.50
N VAL A 19 -31.53 40.17 16.31
CA VAL A 19 -31.00 39.51 15.12
C VAL A 19 -32.21 38.86 14.43
N PRO A 20 -32.86 39.56 13.49
CA PRO A 20 -34.10 39.07 12.88
C PRO A 20 -33.82 37.94 11.89
N TYR A 21 -34.63 36.88 11.91
CA TYR A 21 -34.58 35.82 10.90
C TYR A 21 -35.96 35.20 10.64
N GLY A 22 -36.15 34.56 9.49
CA GLY A 22 -37.39 33.90 9.09
C GLY A 22 -37.30 32.38 9.10
N VAL A 23 -38.46 31.71 8.99
CA VAL A 23 -38.53 30.23 8.89
C VAL A 23 -37.87 29.66 7.63
N ASN A 24 -37.66 30.49 6.61
CA ASN A 24 -36.99 30.13 5.37
C ASN A 24 -35.64 30.84 5.20
N SER A 25 -35.14 31.52 6.24
CA SER A 25 -33.86 32.20 6.14
C SER A 25 -32.74 31.20 5.97
N THR A 26 -31.83 31.45 5.03
CA THR A 26 -30.61 30.67 4.90
C THR A 26 -29.66 30.98 6.06
N VAL A 27 -28.67 30.12 6.28
CA VAL A 27 -27.63 30.35 7.30
C VAL A 27 -26.86 31.65 7.03
N ASP A 28 -26.66 32.01 5.76
CA ASP A 28 -25.97 33.25 5.37
C ASP A 28 -26.84 34.49 5.54
N GLU A 29 -28.14 34.40 5.32
CA GLU A 29 -29.07 35.50 5.63
C GLU A 29 -29.12 35.75 7.14
N ILE A 30 -28.97 34.71 7.96
CA ILE A 30 -28.85 34.84 9.42
C ILE A 30 -27.50 35.47 9.79
N ALA A 31 -26.41 35.06 9.15
CA ALA A 31 -25.09 35.67 9.36
C ALA A 31 -25.06 37.16 8.98
N ASP A 32 -25.68 37.55 7.87
CA ASP A 32 -25.88 38.95 7.49
C ASP A 32 -26.67 39.73 8.55
N ALA A 33 -27.73 39.12 9.12
CA ALA A 33 -28.50 39.72 10.20
C ALA A 33 -27.67 39.91 11.48
N ILE A 34 -26.75 38.97 11.80
CA ILE A 34 -25.82 39.10 12.91
C ILE A 34 -24.87 40.28 12.68
N VAL A 35 -24.27 40.38 11.49
CA VAL A 35 -23.38 41.50 11.10
C VAL A 35 -24.09 42.83 11.29
N VAL A 36 -25.27 43.00 10.69
CA VAL A 36 -26.07 44.23 10.79
C VAL A 36 -26.42 44.57 12.25
N ALA A 37 -26.79 43.57 13.05
CA ALA A 37 -27.09 43.77 14.46
C ALA A 37 -25.86 44.27 15.23
N ILE A 38 -24.69 43.69 15.00
CA ILE A 38 -23.44 44.09 15.67
C ILE A 38 -23.03 45.51 15.26
N GLU A 39 -23.05 45.83 13.96
CA GLU A 39 -22.69 47.18 13.47
C GLU A 39 -23.58 48.27 14.08
N SER A 40 -24.85 47.96 14.38
CA SER A 40 -25.79 48.90 15.01
C SER A 40 -25.41 49.31 16.44
N THR A 41 -24.45 48.61 17.07
CA THR A 41 -24.08 48.80 18.48
C THR A 41 -22.83 49.64 18.72
N PHE A 42 -22.11 50.04 17.66
CA PHE A 42 -20.86 50.82 17.75
C PHE A 42 -19.83 50.23 18.73
N LEU A 43 -19.72 48.89 18.77
CA LEU A 43 -18.80 48.19 19.68
C LEU A 43 -17.31 48.38 19.33
N GLY A 44 -16.98 48.99 18.18
CA GLY A 44 -15.59 49.11 17.73
C GLY A 44 -15.04 47.79 17.19
N VAL A 45 -15.92 46.97 16.62
CA VAL A 45 -15.62 45.70 15.96
C VAL A 45 -15.99 45.80 14.48
N HIS A 46 -15.37 44.98 13.64
CA HIS A 46 -15.54 45.00 12.18
C HIS A 46 -16.09 43.66 11.69
N PRO A 47 -17.40 43.40 11.89
CA PRO A 47 -17.97 42.09 11.61
C PRO A 47 -18.14 41.88 10.10
N VAL A 48 -17.81 40.68 9.61
CA VAL A 48 -17.91 40.30 8.20
C VAL A 48 -18.55 38.92 8.08
N ASN A 49 -19.55 38.78 7.21
CA ASN A 49 -20.10 37.46 6.87
C ASN A 49 -19.13 36.74 5.91
N LEU A 50 -18.66 35.57 6.30
CA LEU A 50 -17.73 34.74 5.53
C LEU A 50 -18.44 33.67 4.68
N GLY A 51 -19.77 33.60 4.74
CA GLY A 51 -20.55 32.53 4.12
C GLY A 51 -20.61 31.26 4.98
N GLU A 52 -21.47 30.33 4.57
CA GLU A 52 -21.79 29.09 5.28
C GLU A 52 -22.22 29.30 6.75
N GLY A 53 -22.83 30.45 7.05
CA GLY A 53 -23.26 30.84 8.38
C GLY A 53 -22.14 31.31 9.32
N ARG A 54 -20.92 31.53 8.81
CA ARG A 54 -19.78 31.99 9.62
C ARG A 54 -19.69 33.53 9.62
N VAL A 55 -19.45 34.11 10.80
CA VAL A 55 -19.25 35.55 10.97
C VAL A 55 -17.89 35.81 11.63
N HIS A 56 -16.98 36.47 10.91
CA HIS A 56 -15.79 37.07 11.52
C HIS A 56 -16.23 38.29 12.30
N LEU A 57 -15.81 38.43 13.56
CA LEU A 57 -16.25 39.55 14.39
C LEU A 57 -15.36 40.78 14.27
N GLY A 58 -14.10 40.62 13.87
CA GLY A 58 -13.10 41.68 13.83
C GLY A 58 -12.87 42.35 15.18
N THR A 59 -12.31 41.59 16.12
CA THR A 59 -12.18 41.97 17.54
C THR A 59 -10.73 42.12 17.98
N ASN A 60 -10.41 43.17 18.74
CA ASN A 60 -9.16 43.29 19.51
C ASN A 60 -9.23 42.60 20.89
N GLU A 61 -8.10 42.61 21.63
CA GLU A 61 -7.92 41.96 22.94
C GLU A 61 -8.85 42.47 24.07
N THR A 62 -9.50 43.63 23.88
CA THR A 62 -10.43 44.19 24.89
C THR A 62 -11.86 43.66 24.74
N HIS A 63 -12.16 43.01 23.62
CA HIS A 63 -13.48 42.44 23.36
C HIS A 63 -13.63 41.06 23.98
N VAL A 64 -14.85 40.76 24.42
CA VAL A 64 -15.22 39.46 24.98
C VAL A 64 -16.46 38.94 24.25
N LEU A 65 -16.35 37.75 23.65
CA LEU A 65 -17.48 37.00 23.11
C LEU A 65 -17.94 35.97 24.15
N ASP A 66 -19.22 36.01 24.49
CA ASP A 66 -19.87 35.03 25.36
C ASP A 66 -21.11 34.46 24.65
N ILE A 67 -21.00 33.19 24.24
CA ILE A 67 -22.07 32.43 23.60
C ILE A 67 -22.73 31.42 24.54
N SER A 68 -22.48 31.48 25.85
CA SER A 68 -23.00 30.51 26.83
C SER A 68 -24.53 30.43 26.89
N LEU A 69 -25.21 31.48 26.44
CA LEU A 69 -26.67 31.56 26.33
C LEU A 69 -27.23 31.14 24.96
N ALA A 70 -26.35 30.78 24.01
CA ALA A 70 -26.68 30.43 22.63
C ALA A 70 -26.01 29.11 22.24
N ALA A 71 -26.55 27.98 22.75
CA ALA A 71 -25.98 26.65 22.58
C ALA A 71 -25.90 26.13 21.12
N SER A 72 -26.55 26.81 20.18
CA SER A 72 -26.51 26.48 18.74
C SER A 72 -25.41 27.22 17.98
N LEU A 73 -24.70 28.16 18.62
CA LEU A 73 -23.53 28.80 18.05
C LEU A 73 -22.27 28.07 18.51
N THR A 74 -21.28 28.05 17.64
CA THR A 74 -19.91 27.64 17.95
C THR A 74 -19.00 28.86 17.82
N GLN A 75 -17.94 28.89 18.63
CA GLN A 75 -16.91 29.93 18.56
C GLN A 75 -15.58 29.26 18.18
N SER A 76 -14.87 29.88 17.24
CA SER A 76 -13.49 29.57 16.90
C SER A 76 -12.65 30.86 16.87
N GLY A 77 -11.32 30.71 17.00
CA GLY A 77 -10.39 31.84 17.08
C GLY A 77 -10.27 32.44 18.48
N VAL A 78 -9.39 33.45 18.59
CA VAL A 78 -9.11 34.19 19.83
C VAL A 78 -9.29 35.69 19.59
N ALA A 79 -9.69 36.43 20.64
CA ALA A 79 -9.74 37.89 20.58
C ALA A 79 -8.31 38.45 20.66
N GLY A 80 -7.99 39.46 19.83
CA GLY A 80 -6.68 40.12 19.85
C GLY A 80 -5.53 39.20 19.49
N GLY A 81 -5.57 38.63 18.26
CA GLY A 81 -4.44 37.92 17.66
C GLY A 81 -3.26 38.86 17.37
N VAL A 82 -2.78 38.92 16.13
CA VAL A 82 -1.73 39.88 15.74
C VAL A 82 -2.15 41.31 16.12
N LYS A 83 -1.24 42.02 16.78
CA LYS A 83 -1.45 43.38 17.29
C LYS A 83 -0.63 44.38 16.50
N ASP A 84 -1.03 45.63 16.60
CA ASP A 84 -0.21 46.73 16.12
C ASP A 84 1.19 46.70 16.76
N THR A 85 2.22 46.93 15.94
CA THR A 85 3.66 46.84 16.28
C THR A 85 4.20 45.44 16.59
N ASP A 86 3.39 44.38 16.52
CA ASP A 86 3.92 43.01 16.55
C ASP A 86 4.86 42.84 15.34
N PHE A 87 5.93 42.07 15.50
CA PHE A 87 6.84 41.80 14.39
C PHE A 87 7.44 40.40 14.44
N PHE A 88 7.93 39.97 13.28
CA PHE A 88 8.79 38.79 13.17
C PHE A 88 10.01 39.12 12.32
N THR A 89 11.07 38.33 12.44
CA THR A 89 12.29 38.55 11.68
C THR A 89 12.70 37.31 10.89
N ILE A 90 13.26 37.52 9.70
CA ILE A 90 13.91 36.47 8.91
C ILE A 90 15.37 36.86 8.65
N ASP A 91 16.30 36.01 9.07
CA ASP A 91 17.71 36.10 8.70
C ASP A 91 18.02 35.05 7.62
N ASP A 92 18.61 35.43 6.47
CA ASP A 92 19.04 34.49 5.41
C ASP A 92 20.51 34.03 5.57
N GLY A 93 21.17 34.46 6.64
CA GLY A 93 22.60 34.28 6.92
C GLY A 93 23.47 35.42 6.40
N SER A 94 22.91 36.36 5.62
CA SER A 94 23.58 37.52 5.05
C SER A 94 22.89 38.85 5.38
N LYS A 95 21.56 38.83 5.54
CA LYS A 95 20.71 39.96 5.88
C LYS A 95 19.67 39.50 6.91
N LEU A 96 19.31 40.42 7.80
CA LEU A 96 18.18 40.29 8.72
C LEU A 96 17.12 41.30 8.29
N ILE A 97 15.88 40.84 8.12
CA ILE A 97 14.75 41.69 7.73
C ILE A 97 13.66 41.57 8.78
N THR A 98 13.15 42.72 9.23
CA THR A 98 12.03 42.83 10.15
C THR A 98 10.73 43.00 9.37
N PHE A 99 9.72 42.23 9.73
CA PHE A 99 8.36 42.31 9.20
C PHE A 99 7.43 42.75 10.32
N GLU A 100 7.04 44.03 10.31
CA GLU A 100 6.19 44.64 11.34
C GLU A 100 4.74 44.71 10.87
N PHE A 101 3.80 44.32 11.73
CA PHE A 101 2.37 44.48 11.51
C PHE A 101 1.91 45.88 11.92
N GLU A 102 1.18 46.53 11.02
CA GLU A 102 0.60 47.85 11.22
C GLU A 102 -0.93 47.76 11.16
N ASP A 103 -1.62 48.12 12.24
CA ASP A 103 -3.08 48.13 12.28
C ASP A 103 -3.65 49.43 11.69
N GLY A 104 -4.16 49.36 10.46
CA GLY A 104 -4.79 50.49 9.77
C GLY A 104 -6.05 51.05 10.44
N ASP A 105 -6.64 50.36 11.43
CA ASP A 105 -7.70 50.92 12.27
C ASP A 105 -7.15 51.98 13.27
N PHE A 106 -5.85 51.93 13.57
CA PHE A 106 -5.11 52.87 14.41
C PHE A 106 -3.97 53.51 13.61
N ALA A 107 -4.22 54.67 13.01
CA ALA A 107 -3.22 55.35 12.16
C ALA A 107 -2.09 56.04 12.96
N ASP A 108 -1.30 55.30 13.74
CA ASP A 108 -0.16 55.80 14.50
C ASP A 108 1.22 55.46 13.89
N GLY A 109 1.30 54.51 12.96
CA GLY A 109 2.45 54.29 12.07
C GLY A 109 3.55 53.40 12.64
N VAL A 110 4.29 52.78 11.70
CA VAL A 110 5.45 51.89 11.89
C VAL A 110 6.39 52.37 13.00
N ASN A 111 6.57 51.55 14.05
CA ASN A 111 7.36 51.91 15.23
C ASN A 111 8.68 51.13 15.34
N THR A 112 8.80 49.98 14.68
CA THR A 112 9.96 49.07 14.83
C THR A 112 10.70 48.78 13.52
N ALA A 113 10.04 48.76 12.36
CA ALA A 113 10.69 48.52 11.08
C ALA A 113 11.39 49.78 10.52
N ASP A 114 12.66 49.62 10.11
CA ASP A 114 13.40 50.65 9.38
C ASP A 114 13.28 50.42 7.86
N LEU A 115 12.19 50.94 7.28
CA LEU A 115 11.88 50.81 5.84
C LEU A 115 13.01 51.33 4.93
N ALA A 116 13.89 52.23 5.42
CA ALA A 116 15.02 52.72 4.64
C ALA A 116 16.16 51.68 4.52
N ASN A 117 16.20 50.72 5.43
CA ASN A 117 17.16 49.61 5.45
C ASN A 117 16.60 48.30 4.86
N GLY A 118 15.36 48.33 4.36
CA GLY A 118 14.74 47.19 3.67
C GLY A 118 13.82 46.34 4.54
N ASP A 119 13.54 46.75 5.78
CA ASP A 119 12.47 46.18 6.59
C ASP A 119 11.10 46.41 5.91
N VAL A 120 10.12 45.60 6.30
CA VAL A 120 8.82 45.52 5.62
C VAL A 120 7.69 45.76 6.61
N GLN A 121 6.74 46.59 6.19
CA GLN A 121 5.47 46.81 6.86
C GLN A 121 4.39 45.87 6.28
N ILE A 122 3.59 45.27 7.15
CA ILE A 122 2.45 44.43 6.81
C ILE A 122 1.18 45.11 7.31
N ASP A 123 0.48 45.79 6.41
CA ASP A 123 -0.77 46.48 6.72
C ASP A 123 -1.91 45.50 6.97
N PHE A 124 -2.56 45.59 8.12
CA PHE A 124 -3.79 44.86 8.39
C PHE A 124 -4.86 45.75 9.02
N THR A 125 -6.09 45.24 9.11
CA THR A 125 -7.12 45.82 9.98
C THR A 125 -7.78 44.69 10.74
N THR A 126 -8.55 45.01 11.78
CA THR A 126 -9.33 44.01 12.51
C THR A 126 -10.38 43.30 11.64
N ALA A 127 -10.74 43.86 10.47
CA ALA A 127 -11.61 43.21 9.50
C ALA A 127 -10.94 42.07 8.73
N ASP A 128 -9.60 42.03 8.67
CA ASP A 128 -8.87 40.97 7.98
C ASP A 128 -9.02 39.65 8.75
N THR A 129 -9.35 38.58 8.02
CA THR A 129 -9.33 37.23 8.57
C THR A 129 -7.90 36.70 8.64
N HIS A 130 -7.70 35.61 9.39
CA HIS A 130 -6.40 34.93 9.45
C HIS A 130 -5.92 34.44 8.06
N GLU A 131 -6.83 34.10 7.14
CA GLU A 131 -6.46 33.73 5.76
C GLU A 131 -5.98 34.93 4.93
N VAL A 132 -6.62 36.09 5.10
CA VAL A 132 -6.18 37.35 4.46
C VAL A 132 -4.83 37.78 5.03
N LEU A 133 -4.66 37.69 6.35
CA LEU A 133 -3.38 37.95 7.02
C LEU A 133 -2.26 37.03 6.50
N ALA A 134 -2.51 35.73 6.38
CA ALA A 134 -1.54 34.78 5.82
C ALA A 134 -1.13 35.14 4.39
N THR A 135 -2.09 35.57 3.56
CA THR A 135 -1.82 36.04 2.19
C THR A 135 -0.92 37.28 2.20
N LYS A 136 -1.18 38.24 3.10
CA LYS A 136 -0.39 39.47 3.25
C LYS A 136 1.03 39.19 3.75
N ILE A 137 1.18 38.31 4.75
CA ILE A 137 2.49 37.87 5.26
C ILE A 137 3.30 37.22 4.12
N SER A 138 2.70 36.29 3.37
CA SER A 138 3.39 35.62 2.26
C SER A 138 3.80 36.61 1.15
N ALA A 139 2.92 37.55 0.80
CA ALA A 139 3.24 38.58 -0.20
C ALA A 139 4.38 39.50 0.26
N ALA A 140 4.39 39.87 1.55
CA ALA A 140 5.44 40.72 2.13
C ALA A 140 6.81 40.02 2.10
N ILE A 141 6.89 38.75 2.48
CA ILE A 141 8.15 38.00 2.49
C ILE A 141 8.67 37.81 1.05
N ASN A 142 7.81 37.39 0.12
CA ASN A 142 8.17 37.20 -1.30
C ASN A 142 8.58 38.50 -2.02
N ALA A 143 8.21 39.67 -1.48
CA ALA A 143 8.63 40.96 -2.03
C ALA A 143 10.10 41.30 -1.73
N VAL A 144 10.73 40.57 -0.79
CA VAL A 144 12.12 40.75 -0.39
C VAL A 144 12.99 39.63 -0.96
N ASP A 145 14.18 39.98 -1.45
CA ASP A 145 15.18 39.02 -1.91
C ASP A 145 15.93 38.39 -0.73
N LEU A 146 15.26 37.42 -0.10
CA LEU A 146 15.76 36.55 0.98
C LEU A 146 16.14 35.15 0.47
N ASN A 147 16.10 34.90 -0.86
CA ASN A 147 16.41 33.59 -1.44
C ASN A 147 15.57 32.42 -0.83
N LEU A 148 14.31 32.71 -0.50
CA LEU A 148 13.29 31.74 -0.11
C LEU A 148 11.97 32.10 -0.79
N ASN A 149 11.06 31.13 -0.88
CA ASN A 149 9.70 31.37 -1.35
C ASN A 149 8.71 31.04 -0.24
N THR A 150 7.64 31.82 -0.14
CA THR A 150 6.54 31.58 0.78
C THR A 150 5.23 31.35 0.04
N GLN A 151 4.34 30.56 0.64
CA GLN A 151 3.01 30.33 0.13
C GLN A 151 2.00 30.40 1.28
N SER A 152 0.93 31.18 1.08
CA SER A 152 -0.22 31.18 2.00
C SER A 152 -1.11 29.98 1.69
N LEU A 153 -1.60 29.33 2.74
CA LEU A 153 -2.43 28.14 2.71
C LEU A 153 -3.76 28.41 3.44
N THR A 154 -4.70 27.48 3.34
CA THR A 154 -5.97 27.51 4.10
C THR A 154 -5.75 27.56 5.61
N ASN A 155 -6.78 28.02 6.35
CA ASN A 155 -6.76 28.17 7.81
C ASN A 155 -5.68 29.14 8.34
N GLY A 156 -5.17 30.05 7.50
CA GLY A 156 -4.23 31.09 7.92
C GLY A 156 -2.79 30.61 8.12
N LEU A 157 -2.44 29.45 7.56
CA LEU A 157 -1.09 28.92 7.60
C LEU A 157 -0.21 29.57 6.51
N VAL A 158 1.05 29.86 6.82
CA VAL A 158 2.04 30.35 5.86
C VAL A 158 3.20 29.36 5.82
N HIS A 159 3.42 28.72 4.67
CA HIS A 159 4.63 27.96 4.44
C HIS A 159 5.78 28.92 4.14
N VAL A 160 6.78 28.97 5.02
CA VAL A 160 7.99 29.77 4.89
C VAL A 160 9.11 28.79 4.56
N GLY A 161 9.44 28.63 3.28
CA GLY A 161 10.46 27.68 2.83
C GLY A 161 11.88 28.09 3.25
N GLY A 162 12.88 27.65 2.49
CA GLY A 162 14.27 28.09 2.64
C GLY A 162 15.25 26.97 3.03
N SER A 163 16.51 27.35 3.21
CA SER A 163 17.62 26.48 3.60
C SER A 163 17.97 26.57 5.09
N LEU A 164 18.87 25.71 5.57
CA LEU A 164 19.37 25.71 6.96
C LEU A 164 20.05 27.03 7.38
N ASN A 165 20.36 27.95 6.45
CA ASN A 165 20.84 29.28 6.82
C ASN A 165 19.73 30.21 7.28
N HIS A 166 18.48 29.93 6.92
CA HIS A 166 17.37 30.77 7.27
C HIS A 166 16.99 30.61 8.74
N PHE A 167 16.71 31.72 9.39
CA PHE A 167 16.24 31.75 10.76
C PHE A 167 15.04 32.67 10.86
N LEU A 168 13.86 32.05 11.00
CA LEU A 168 12.60 32.75 11.31
C LEU A 168 12.46 32.85 12.83
N THR A 169 12.14 34.04 13.33
CA THR A 169 11.83 34.29 14.74
C THR A 169 10.50 35.02 14.84
N THR A 170 9.53 34.40 15.53
CA THR A 170 8.18 34.97 15.73
C THR A 170 7.86 35.35 17.16
N ILE A 171 8.84 35.29 18.07
CA ILE A 171 8.62 35.43 19.53
C ILE A 171 8.04 36.79 19.95
N ASP A 172 8.22 37.81 19.12
CA ASP A 172 7.70 39.17 19.32
C ASP A 172 6.36 39.40 18.58
N SER A 173 5.62 38.31 18.33
CA SER A 173 4.29 38.30 17.73
C SER A 173 3.42 37.17 18.30
N GLU A 174 2.12 37.21 18.03
CA GLU A 174 1.19 36.10 18.33
C GLU A 174 1.21 34.97 17.28
N LEU A 175 2.21 34.94 16.39
CA LEU A 175 2.38 33.88 15.40
C LEU A 175 3.00 32.62 16.05
N SER A 176 2.37 31.48 15.79
CA SER A 176 2.93 30.17 16.15
C SER A 176 3.86 29.66 15.03
N GLN A 177 5.14 29.48 15.34
CA GLN A 177 6.11 28.87 14.44
C GLN A 177 6.22 27.36 14.67
N GLN A 178 6.24 26.58 13.59
CA GLN A 178 6.53 25.15 13.59
C GLN A 178 7.52 24.81 12.48
N GLY A 179 8.38 23.81 12.74
CA GLY A 179 9.40 23.35 11.80
C GLY A 179 10.66 24.21 11.71
N LEU A 180 11.63 23.75 10.90
CA LEU A 180 12.88 24.43 10.58
C LEU A 180 13.16 24.30 9.07
N PRO A 181 13.72 25.33 8.42
CA PRO A 181 14.00 25.28 6.99
C PRO A 181 15.25 24.45 6.65
N GLY A 182 15.22 23.80 5.47
CA GLY A 182 16.35 23.12 4.85
C GLY A 182 16.47 21.61 5.10
N VAL A 183 17.38 20.97 4.37
CA VAL A 183 17.71 19.54 4.51
C VAL A 183 19.05 19.31 5.20
N ARG A 184 19.32 18.07 5.60
CA ARG A 184 20.58 17.68 6.25
C ARG A 184 21.80 18.00 5.36
N PRO A 185 22.75 18.84 5.80
CA PRO A 185 24.01 19.04 5.08
C PRO A 185 24.99 17.89 5.34
N GLU A 186 26.14 17.88 4.66
CA GLU A 186 27.26 17.02 5.03
C GLU A 186 27.70 17.31 6.48
N PHE A 187 28.34 16.31 7.10
CA PHE A 187 28.87 16.43 8.45
C PHE A 187 29.79 17.65 8.58
N GLY A 188 29.46 18.56 9.48
CA GLY A 188 30.03 19.89 9.47
C GLY A 188 29.74 20.76 10.68
N ILE A 189 30.05 22.04 10.51
CA ILE A 189 29.87 23.10 11.51
C ILE A 189 29.09 24.25 10.86
N LYS A 190 28.06 24.75 11.53
CA LYS A 190 27.40 26.03 11.24
C LYS A 190 27.95 27.10 12.17
N VAL A 191 28.45 28.18 11.59
CA VAL A 191 28.85 29.38 12.33
C VAL A 191 27.60 30.20 12.63
N PRO A 192 27.36 30.61 13.89
CA PRO A 192 26.27 31.51 14.24
C PRO A 192 26.45 32.88 13.55
N THR A 193 25.42 33.32 12.85
CA THR A 193 25.40 34.60 12.15
C THR A 193 24.19 35.42 12.50
N SER A 194 24.34 36.74 12.47
CA SER A 194 23.24 37.70 12.38
C SER A 194 23.57 38.73 11.31
N ALA A 195 22.71 38.89 10.31
CA ALA A 195 22.91 39.79 9.17
C ALA A 195 24.34 39.67 8.56
N GLY A 196 24.79 38.43 8.31
CA GLY A 196 26.10 38.15 7.71
C GLY A 196 27.31 38.32 8.64
N SER A 197 27.12 38.77 9.88
CA SER A 197 28.18 38.95 10.87
C SER A 197 28.22 37.78 11.85
N VAL A 198 29.42 37.37 12.26
CA VAL A 198 29.59 36.31 13.27
C VAL A 198 29.08 36.82 14.61
N THR A 199 28.24 36.03 15.28
CA THR A 199 27.68 36.36 16.61
C THR A 199 27.88 35.18 17.57
N ASN A 200 27.69 35.38 18.87
CA ASN A 200 27.72 34.31 19.88
C ASN A 200 28.99 33.42 19.90
N ILE A 201 30.12 33.91 19.38
CA ILE A 201 31.43 33.28 19.58
C ILE A 201 32.25 34.17 20.50
N LEU A 202 32.69 33.62 21.62
CA LEU A 202 33.47 34.33 22.62
C LEU A 202 34.95 33.92 22.57
N ASP A 203 35.79 34.79 23.12
CA ASP A 203 37.20 34.48 23.34
C ASP A 203 37.36 33.28 24.29
N THR A 204 38.37 32.44 24.05
CA THR A 204 38.66 31.19 24.78
C THR A 204 37.66 30.03 24.61
N GLU A 205 36.64 30.18 23.77
CA GLU A 205 35.72 29.08 23.47
C GLU A 205 36.42 27.95 22.69
N GLU A 206 36.07 26.70 23.00
CA GLU A 206 36.79 25.51 22.49
C GLU A 206 35.86 24.50 21.82
N PHE A 207 36.29 23.95 20.68
CA PHE A 207 35.68 22.76 20.10
C PHE A 207 36.72 21.67 19.85
N ILE A 208 36.27 20.42 19.80
CA ILE A 208 37.15 19.25 19.76
C ILE A 208 36.79 18.38 18.56
N ILE A 209 37.81 17.96 17.81
CA ILE A 209 37.69 16.96 16.75
C ILE A 209 38.61 15.77 17.08
N GLN A 210 38.11 14.56 16.87
CA GLN A 210 38.89 13.33 17.03
C GLN A 210 38.79 12.47 15.78
N PHE A 211 39.89 11.79 15.42
CA PHE A 211 39.95 10.79 14.35
C PHE A 211 40.32 9.42 14.91
N GLY A 212 39.36 8.49 14.90
CA GLY A 212 39.51 7.14 15.42
C GLY A 212 39.93 7.12 16.90
N ALA A 213 40.90 6.26 17.23
CA ALA A 213 41.45 6.16 18.58
C ALA A 213 42.63 7.12 18.85
N ASN A 214 42.91 8.06 17.94
CA ASN A 214 43.97 9.05 18.14
C ASN A 214 43.59 10.07 19.22
N ASN A 215 44.59 10.79 19.74
CA ASN A 215 44.33 11.88 20.67
C ASN A 215 43.46 12.95 19.99
N PRO A 216 42.43 13.48 20.69
CA PRO A 216 41.63 14.57 20.16
C PRO A 216 42.47 15.84 20.00
N VAL A 217 42.08 16.68 19.03
CA VAL A 217 42.63 18.02 18.84
C VAL A 217 41.61 19.03 19.34
N THR A 218 42.03 19.88 20.28
CA THR A 218 41.24 21.00 20.77
C THR A 218 41.58 22.25 19.95
N PHE A 219 40.54 22.90 19.44
CA PHE A 219 40.61 24.17 18.74
C PHE A 219 40.06 25.26 19.65
N GLU A 220 40.74 26.41 19.70
CA GLU A 220 40.39 27.53 20.58
C GLU A 220 40.18 28.80 19.76
N PHE A 221 39.04 29.45 19.96
CA PHE A 221 38.77 30.76 19.38
C PHE A 221 39.52 31.84 20.17
N ASN A 222 40.39 32.58 19.49
CA ASN A 222 41.25 33.62 20.07
C ASN A 222 40.91 34.99 19.46
N ASN A 223 40.25 35.84 20.24
CA ASN A 223 39.88 37.19 19.83
C ASN A 223 41.01 38.17 20.14
N LEU A 224 41.73 38.59 19.10
CA LEU A 224 42.89 39.48 19.19
C LEU A 224 42.57 40.90 19.71
N ASP A 225 41.29 41.28 19.75
CA ASP A 225 40.85 42.54 20.36
C ASP A 225 40.71 42.44 21.90
N VAL A 226 40.62 41.23 22.45
CA VAL A 226 40.53 40.95 23.89
C VAL A 226 41.94 40.72 24.45
N ASP A 227 42.61 39.66 24.00
CA ASP A 227 44.03 39.39 24.24
C ASP A 227 44.63 38.53 23.11
N SER A 228 45.84 37.98 23.30
CA SER A 228 46.51 37.18 22.27
C SER A 228 46.92 35.80 22.78
N GLU A 229 46.40 35.40 23.93
CA GLU A 229 46.77 34.15 24.60
C GLU A 229 46.02 32.98 23.98
N ILE A 230 46.70 31.83 23.89
CA ILE A 230 46.10 30.56 23.48
C ILE A 230 46.52 29.55 24.53
N THR A 231 45.57 28.73 24.98
CA THR A 231 45.85 27.67 25.95
C THR A 231 46.87 26.68 25.39
N LEU A 232 47.90 26.39 26.18
CA LEU A 232 49.02 25.55 25.74
C LEU A 232 48.53 24.15 25.34
N GLY A 233 48.77 23.79 24.07
CA GLY A 233 48.36 22.50 23.50
C GLY A 233 47.15 22.59 22.59
N ASN A 234 46.40 23.71 22.63
CA ASN A 234 45.30 23.97 21.72
C ASN A 234 45.80 24.51 20.36
N THR A 235 44.96 24.32 19.34
CA THR A 235 45.14 24.93 18.02
C THR A 235 44.31 26.23 17.97
N GLY A 236 44.98 27.37 17.97
CA GLY A 236 44.29 28.67 17.97
C GLY A 236 43.68 29.04 16.62
N ILE A 237 42.51 29.67 16.66
CA ILE A 237 41.78 30.24 15.53
C ILE A 237 41.60 31.73 15.82
N ASN A 238 42.36 32.57 15.13
CA ASN A 238 42.40 33.99 15.45
C ASN A 238 41.29 34.76 14.75
N PHE A 239 40.66 35.69 15.47
CA PHE A 239 39.71 36.64 14.90
C PHE A 239 39.74 37.97 15.65
N THR A 240 38.96 38.93 15.16
CA THR A 240 38.73 40.26 15.74
C THR A 240 37.24 40.56 15.60
N TYR A 241 36.73 41.59 16.29
CA TYR A 241 35.37 42.09 16.07
C TYR A 241 35.13 42.61 14.65
N SER A 242 36.19 42.87 13.88
CA SER A 242 36.11 43.31 12.49
C SER A 242 36.25 42.17 11.46
N THR A 243 36.48 40.94 11.91
CA THR A 243 36.66 39.78 11.04
C THR A 243 35.34 39.45 10.34
N THR A 244 35.36 39.40 9.01
CA THR A 244 34.19 39.01 8.22
C THR A 244 33.91 37.51 8.36
N LEU A 245 32.65 37.09 8.17
CA LEU A 245 32.27 35.68 8.19
C LEU A 245 33.12 34.79 7.26
N THR A 246 33.44 35.27 6.06
CA THR A 246 34.29 34.52 5.12
C THR A 246 35.72 34.34 5.62
N GLN A 247 36.30 35.38 6.24
CA GLN A 247 37.62 35.29 6.85
C GLN A 247 37.59 34.35 8.04
N PHE A 248 36.60 34.48 8.92
CA PHE A 248 36.43 33.63 10.10
C PHE A 248 36.35 32.14 9.74
N MET A 249 35.49 31.79 8.77
CA MET A 249 35.41 30.41 8.27
C MET A 249 36.73 29.92 7.64
N SER A 250 37.47 30.80 6.98
CA SER A 250 38.75 30.44 6.38
C SER A 250 39.80 30.11 7.44
N GLU A 251 39.82 30.84 8.56
CA GLU A 251 40.71 30.55 9.70
C GLU A 251 40.38 29.18 10.32
N ILE A 252 39.09 28.85 10.49
CA ILE A 252 38.66 27.52 10.96
C ILE A 252 39.17 26.42 10.00
N ILE A 253 38.96 26.59 8.69
CA ILE A 253 39.37 25.61 7.67
C ILE A 253 40.89 25.41 7.69
N VAL A 254 41.67 26.49 7.77
CA VAL A 254 43.14 26.43 7.82
C VAL A 254 43.61 25.70 9.07
N ALA A 255 43.03 26.00 10.23
CA ALA A 255 43.36 25.31 11.48
C ALA A 255 43.07 23.81 11.40
N ILE A 256 41.90 23.41 10.91
CA ILE A 256 41.51 22.00 10.79
C ILE A 256 42.40 21.25 9.78
N LYS A 257 42.69 21.84 8.60
CA LYS A 257 43.61 21.24 7.61
C LYS A 257 45.02 21.07 8.16
N GLY A 258 45.47 22.00 9.01
CA GLY A 258 46.77 21.96 9.66
C GLY A 258 46.90 20.92 10.78
N ALA A 259 45.78 20.41 11.32
CA ALA A 259 45.75 19.55 12.49
C ALA A 259 46.05 18.06 12.21
N GLY A 260 46.16 17.66 10.94
CA GLY A 260 46.48 16.27 10.57
C GLY A 260 45.37 15.25 10.88
N LEU A 261 44.12 15.70 10.87
CA LEU A 261 42.93 14.90 11.20
C LEU A 261 42.36 14.09 10.03
N ASP A 262 43.00 14.11 8.86
CA ASP A 262 42.48 13.47 7.62
C ASP A 262 41.09 13.97 7.18
N LEU A 263 40.87 15.28 7.33
CA LEU A 263 39.68 15.99 6.90
C LEU A 263 39.97 16.89 5.69
N ASP A 264 38.98 17.10 4.83
CA ASP A 264 39.04 18.09 3.75
C ASP A 264 37.96 19.17 3.92
N PRO A 265 38.10 20.06 4.92
CA PRO A 265 37.07 21.04 5.20
C PRO A 265 36.97 22.09 4.09
N VAL A 266 35.73 22.38 3.70
CA VAL A 266 35.38 23.32 2.63
C VAL A 266 34.19 24.18 3.03
N ARG A 267 34.19 25.44 2.62
CA ARG A 267 33.02 26.31 2.78
C ARG A 267 31.92 25.87 1.83
N VAL A 268 30.69 25.81 2.31
CA VAL A 268 29.52 25.65 1.45
C VAL A 268 29.15 27.05 0.92
N PRO A 269 29.19 27.30 -0.41
CA PRO A 269 29.01 28.63 -0.97
C PRO A 269 27.66 29.27 -0.59
N GLY A 270 27.66 30.57 -0.29
CA GLY A 270 26.44 31.31 0.08
C GLY A 270 25.88 30.99 1.47
N THR A 271 26.62 30.24 2.30
CA THR A 271 26.16 29.80 3.62
C THR A 271 27.15 30.13 4.74
N ALA A 272 26.70 29.98 5.98
CA ALA A 272 27.55 29.97 7.18
C ALA A 272 28.02 28.56 7.56
N LEU A 273 28.06 27.62 6.60
CA LEU A 273 28.38 26.21 6.81
C LEU A 273 29.79 25.87 6.32
N ILE A 274 30.47 25.04 7.10
CA ILE A 274 31.71 24.35 6.73
C ILE A 274 31.42 22.85 6.71
N SER A 275 31.51 22.22 5.52
CA SER A 275 31.58 20.75 5.44
C SER A 275 32.98 20.32 5.82
N LEU A 276 33.11 19.25 6.61
CA LEU A 276 34.41 18.76 7.08
C LEU A 276 35.01 17.68 6.17
N GLY A 277 34.23 17.09 5.25
CA GLY A 277 34.67 15.91 4.49
C GLY A 277 34.99 14.70 5.38
N ALA A 278 34.28 14.58 6.51
CA ALA A 278 34.56 13.58 7.53
C ALA A 278 34.08 12.18 7.13
N THR A 279 34.82 11.15 7.57
CA THR A 279 34.40 9.73 7.55
C THR A 279 33.83 9.28 8.90
N ALA A 280 33.19 8.11 8.95
CA ALA A 280 32.63 7.51 10.18
C ALA A 280 33.62 7.34 11.35
N ALA A 281 34.93 7.45 11.11
CA ALA A 281 35.94 7.42 12.17
C ALA A 281 36.07 8.74 12.94
N HIS A 282 35.45 9.83 12.47
CA HIS A 282 35.58 11.14 13.08
C HIS A 282 34.54 11.39 14.17
N SER A 283 34.82 12.33 15.06
CA SER A 283 33.81 12.91 15.95
C SER A 283 34.06 14.40 16.14
N LEU A 284 32.99 15.14 16.43
CA LEU A 284 33.00 16.58 16.65
C LEU A 284 32.19 16.90 17.91
N ASN A 285 32.78 17.69 18.80
CA ASN A 285 32.13 18.24 19.98
C ASN A 285 32.28 19.77 19.98
N VAL A 286 31.13 20.47 19.97
CA VAL A 286 31.04 21.95 19.93
C VAL A 286 30.37 22.52 21.18
N ASN A 287 30.11 21.71 22.20
CA ASN A 287 29.26 22.08 23.35
C ASN A 287 29.82 23.23 24.21
N GLN A 288 31.07 23.65 24.00
CA GLN A 288 31.72 24.76 24.69
C GLN A 288 31.96 25.97 23.78
N THR A 289 31.17 26.08 22.71
CA THR A 289 31.21 27.19 21.75
C THR A 289 29.80 27.59 21.33
N GLY A 290 29.66 28.75 20.69
CA GLY A 290 28.43 29.09 19.96
C GLY A 290 28.23 28.37 18.61
N LEU A 291 29.13 27.47 18.19
CA LEU A 291 28.98 26.72 16.96
C LEU A 291 27.86 25.69 17.06
N THR A 292 27.18 25.45 15.94
CA THR A 292 26.21 24.35 15.82
C THR A 292 26.82 23.22 15.01
N LYS A 293 26.84 22.01 15.57
CA LYS A 293 27.17 20.80 14.81
C LYS A 293 26.03 20.53 13.82
N VAL A 294 26.38 20.33 12.55
CA VAL A 294 25.41 20.04 11.49
C VAL A 294 25.79 18.77 10.75
N GLY A 295 24.82 18.22 10.02
CA GLY A 295 24.94 16.91 9.40
C GLY A 295 24.74 15.77 10.40
N GLY A 296 24.43 14.59 9.87
CA GLY A 296 24.09 13.39 10.65
C GLY A 296 25.33 12.72 11.24
N ASN A 297 25.55 11.45 10.92
CA ASN A 297 26.78 10.80 11.30
C ASN A 297 27.93 11.26 10.38
N PRO A 298 29.17 11.34 10.91
CA PRO A 298 30.35 11.52 10.09
C PRO A 298 30.40 10.46 8.98
N GLY A 299 30.72 10.84 7.75
CA GLY A 299 30.75 9.94 6.59
C GLY A 299 29.46 9.88 5.78
N ASP A 300 28.33 10.36 6.33
CA ASP A 300 27.08 10.40 5.59
C ASP A 300 27.11 11.53 4.54
N PRO A 301 26.64 11.29 3.30
CA PRO A 301 26.47 12.35 2.32
C PRO A 301 25.37 13.34 2.75
N ALA A 302 25.41 14.57 2.21
CA ALA A 302 24.29 15.50 2.36
C ALA A 302 22.98 14.87 1.86
N ALA A 303 21.87 15.21 2.51
CA ALA A 303 20.56 14.91 1.97
C ALA A 303 20.29 15.79 0.74
N LEU A 304 19.59 15.22 -0.23
CA LEU A 304 19.05 15.96 -1.36
C LEU A 304 17.70 16.58 -0.97
N SER A 305 17.42 17.81 -1.40
CA SER A 305 16.09 18.39 -1.24
C SER A 305 15.09 17.75 -2.20
N VAL A 306 13.89 17.51 -1.70
CA VAL A 306 12.69 17.26 -2.52
C VAL A 306 11.91 18.56 -2.48
N ASP A 307 11.89 19.27 -3.61
CA ASP A 307 11.26 20.59 -3.69
C ASP A 307 9.74 20.43 -3.78
N VAL A 308 9.09 20.43 -2.63
CA VAL A 308 7.63 20.43 -2.51
C VAL A 308 7.16 21.87 -2.35
N LEU A 309 6.38 22.38 -3.32
CA LEU A 309 5.67 23.65 -3.16
C LEU A 309 4.27 23.35 -2.62
N PRO A 310 4.01 23.57 -1.32
CA PRO A 310 2.69 23.32 -0.76
C PRO A 310 1.70 24.32 -1.38
N MET A 311 0.73 23.82 -2.14
CA MET A 311 -0.41 24.58 -2.68
C MET A 311 -1.71 23.99 -2.12
N ASP A 312 -2.83 24.74 -2.13
CA ASP A 312 -4.10 24.25 -1.59
C ASP A 312 -4.65 23.00 -2.32
N TYR A 313 -4.11 22.69 -3.51
CA TYR A 313 -4.37 21.47 -4.29
C TYR A 313 -3.17 20.51 -4.34
N PHE A 314 -2.17 20.73 -3.46
CA PHE A 314 -1.00 19.88 -3.37
C PHE A 314 -1.33 18.64 -2.58
N ASP A 315 -1.76 17.64 -3.33
CA ASP A 315 -2.14 16.34 -2.81
C ASP A 315 -0.94 15.42 -2.61
N GLU A 316 -1.25 14.29 -2.03
CA GLU A 316 -0.31 13.23 -1.70
C GLU A 316 0.33 12.58 -2.94
N THR A 317 -0.33 12.68 -4.11
CA THR A 317 0.19 12.21 -5.40
C THR A 317 1.27 13.13 -5.95
N GLN A 318 1.05 14.43 -5.87
CA GLN A 318 2.04 15.41 -6.28
C GLN A 318 3.30 15.32 -5.41
N THR A 319 3.15 15.00 -4.12
CA THR A 319 4.26 14.71 -3.21
C THR A 319 5.07 13.50 -3.69
N ALA A 320 4.42 12.38 -3.99
CA ALA A 320 5.06 11.16 -4.48
C ALA A 320 5.81 11.40 -5.81
N VAL A 321 5.22 12.18 -6.74
CA VAL A 321 5.86 12.55 -8.01
C VAL A 321 7.16 13.32 -7.79
N GLN A 322 7.19 14.29 -6.88
CA GLN A 322 8.41 15.06 -6.59
C GLN A 322 9.51 14.15 -6.01
N ILE A 323 9.16 13.18 -5.16
CA ILE A 323 10.10 12.21 -4.61
C ILE A 323 10.65 11.29 -5.71
N ILE A 324 9.79 10.77 -6.59
CA ILE A 324 10.21 9.94 -7.75
C ILE A 324 11.18 10.70 -8.64
N GLN A 325 10.86 11.96 -8.96
CA GLN A 325 11.73 12.82 -9.75
C GLN A 325 13.07 13.06 -9.06
N ALA A 326 13.05 13.36 -7.76
CA ALA A 326 14.25 13.56 -6.98
C ALA A 326 15.17 12.33 -7.03
N ILE A 327 14.64 11.12 -6.81
CA ILE A 327 15.41 9.86 -6.84
C ILE A 327 15.96 9.57 -8.24
N ASN A 328 15.10 9.59 -9.27
CA ASN A 328 15.49 9.19 -10.63
C ASN A 328 16.47 10.16 -11.31
N GLN A 329 16.54 11.42 -10.85
CA GLN A 329 17.48 12.40 -11.37
C GLN A 329 18.87 12.33 -10.72
N GLN A 330 19.08 11.44 -9.73
CA GLN A 330 20.37 11.36 -9.04
C GLN A 330 21.38 10.46 -9.74
N ASP A 331 22.43 11.07 -10.26
CA ASP A 331 23.59 10.37 -10.82
C ASP A 331 24.33 9.49 -9.78
N GLN A 332 24.18 9.80 -8.48
CA GLN A 332 24.78 9.05 -7.38
C GLN A 332 24.06 7.73 -7.07
N LEU A 333 22.82 7.55 -7.55
CA LEU A 333 21.99 6.38 -7.32
C LEU A 333 21.94 5.48 -8.56
N SER A 334 23.10 5.16 -9.13
CA SER A 334 23.19 4.35 -10.36
C SER A 334 22.55 2.97 -10.17
N GLY A 335 21.57 2.63 -11.02
CA GLY A 335 20.83 1.38 -10.96
C GLY A 335 19.60 1.40 -10.04
N VAL A 336 19.40 2.49 -9.27
CA VAL A 336 18.19 2.71 -8.49
C VAL A 336 17.14 3.38 -9.37
N VAL A 337 15.91 2.87 -9.33
CA VAL A 337 14.77 3.42 -10.07
C VAL A 337 13.58 3.56 -9.14
N ALA A 338 13.06 4.77 -9.03
CA ALA A 338 11.78 5.06 -8.39
C ALA A 338 10.64 5.08 -9.42
N LYS A 339 9.48 4.53 -9.08
CA LYS A 339 8.28 4.55 -9.91
C LYS A 339 7.04 4.87 -9.05
N PRO A 340 6.01 5.49 -9.64
CA PRO A 340 4.72 5.61 -8.95
C PRO A 340 4.14 4.22 -8.70
N ASN A 341 3.46 4.06 -7.56
CA ASN A 341 2.66 2.87 -7.26
C ASN A 341 1.17 3.21 -7.23
N ARG A 342 0.73 3.88 -6.15
CA ARG A 342 -0.62 4.42 -5.91
C ARG A 342 -0.53 5.93 -5.66
N ALA A 343 -1.64 6.58 -5.32
CA ALA A 343 -1.75 8.01 -5.01
C ALA A 343 -0.49 8.56 -4.30
N ASN A 344 -0.26 8.21 -3.03
CA ASN A 344 0.85 8.72 -2.22
C ASN A 344 2.05 7.78 -2.07
N GLU A 345 2.14 6.74 -2.89
CA GLU A 345 3.12 5.66 -2.73
C GLU A 345 4.20 5.68 -3.82
N VAL A 346 5.44 5.37 -3.42
CA VAL A 346 6.62 5.32 -4.31
C VAL A 346 7.32 3.97 -4.17
N ILE A 347 7.42 3.23 -5.28
CA ILE A 347 8.25 2.03 -5.35
C ILE A 347 9.68 2.44 -5.68
N VAL A 348 10.65 1.93 -4.93
CA VAL A 348 12.08 2.13 -5.20
C VAL A 348 12.75 0.78 -5.40
N THR A 349 13.32 0.56 -6.58
CA THR A 349 13.99 -0.69 -6.98
C THR A 349 15.48 -0.46 -7.19
N GLY A 350 16.29 -1.51 -7.03
CA GLY A 350 17.74 -1.47 -7.30
C GLY A 350 18.61 -0.84 -6.20
N ALA A 351 18.01 -0.43 -5.08
CA ALA A 351 18.76 0.05 -3.92
C ALA A 351 19.40 -1.12 -3.15
N THR A 352 20.67 -0.98 -2.76
CA THR A 352 21.41 -2.01 -2.01
C THR A 352 21.26 -1.87 -0.48
N THR A 353 20.99 -0.65 -0.01
CA THR A 353 20.75 -0.30 1.40
C THR A 353 19.70 0.81 1.50
N VAL A 354 18.77 0.70 2.44
CA VAL A 354 17.82 1.75 2.82
C VAL A 354 17.87 1.88 4.34
N SER A 355 17.94 3.11 4.85
CA SER A 355 18.06 3.35 6.29
C SER A 355 17.29 4.58 6.71
N THR A 356 16.52 4.46 7.79
CA THR A 356 16.07 5.62 8.58
C THR A 356 17.00 5.77 9.77
N ASN A 357 17.58 6.96 9.95
CA ASN A 357 18.45 7.27 11.09
C ASN A 357 19.60 6.26 11.30
N ASN A 358 20.20 5.77 10.21
CA ASN A 358 21.36 4.87 10.20
C ASN A 358 21.17 3.49 10.85
N ALA A 359 19.92 3.03 10.99
CA ALA A 359 19.62 1.61 11.10
C ALA A 359 19.30 1.06 9.71
N ASN A 360 19.99 0.02 9.26
CA ASN A 360 19.60 -0.68 8.04
C ASN A 360 18.21 -1.26 8.30
N THR A 361 17.21 -0.83 7.54
CA THR A 361 15.84 -1.34 7.71
C THR A 361 15.72 -2.78 7.19
N PHE A 362 16.72 -3.24 6.42
CA PHE A 362 16.87 -4.64 6.03
C PHE A 362 17.37 -5.49 7.21
N LEU A 363 16.60 -6.52 7.56
CA LEU A 363 17.13 -7.69 8.26
C LEU A 363 17.33 -8.78 7.21
N ALA A 364 18.52 -9.36 7.16
CA ALA A 364 18.71 -10.62 6.48
C ALA A 364 17.90 -11.66 7.26
N ASP A 365 16.97 -12.32 6.59
CA ASP A 365 16.33 -13.51 7.13
C ASP A 365 17.32 -14.68 7.16
N GLU A 366 16.84 -15.86 7.55
CA GLU A 366 17.65 -17.09 7.65
C GLU A 366 18.23 -17.55 6.31
N TRP A 367 17.75 -16.97 5.20
CA TRP A 367 18.06 -17.33 3.81
C TRP A 367 18.90 -16.27 3.09
N ASP A 368 19.35 -15.23 3.81
CA ASP A 368 20.12 -14.10 3.25
C ASP A 368 19.31 -13.29 2.22
N ILE A 369 17.97 -13.35 2.30
CA ILE A 369 17.05 -12.56 1.48
C ILE A 369 16.72 -11.27 2.22
N GLN A 370 16.79 -10.13 1.52
CA GLN A 370 16.41 -8.84 2.07
C GLN A 370 14.88 -8.73 2.11
N THR A 371 14.29 -9.03 3.26
CA THR A 371 12.83 -8.89 3.49
C THR A 371 12.37 -7.42 3.38
N PRO A 372 11.28 -7.13 2.63
CA PRO A 372 10.70 -5.80 2.54
C PRO A 372 10.30 -5.25 3.92
N ARG A 373 10.41 -3.94 4.13
CA ARG A 373 9.89 -3.27 5.33
C ARG A 373 9.15 -1.99 4.97
N PHE A 374 7.97 -1.84 5.59
CA PHE A 374 7.20 -0.60 5.58
C PHE A 374 7.93 0.50 6.35
N LEU A 375 8.06 1.67 5.72
CA LEU A 375 8.69 2.85 6.31
C LEU A 375 7.64 3.94 6.52
N ARG A 376 7.10 4.03 7.73
CA ARG A 376 6.23 5.15 8.13
C ARG A 376 7.04 6.45 8.06
N GLU A 377 6.51 7.41 7.31
CA GLU A 377 6.91 8.83 7.32
C GLU A 377 8.40 9.07 7.01
N ILE A 378 8.68 9.50 5.77
CA ILE A 378 9.98 10.11 5.48
C ILE A 378 10.00 11.47 6.19
N GLU A 379 10.68 11.52 7.32
CA GLU A 379 10.94 12.74 8.06
C GLU A 379 12.25 13.39 7.60
N ASP A 380 12.31 14.72 7.66
CA ASP A 380 13.60 15.41 7.67
C ASP A 380 14.32 15.23 9.02
N LEU A 381 15.57 15.70 9.12
CA LEU A 381 16.36 15.56 10.36
C LEU A 381 15.83 16.45 11.51
N ALA A 382 14.94 17.40 11.22
CA ALA A 382 14.22 18.17 12.21
C ALA A 382 12.92 17.46 12.64
N THR A 383 12.75 16.17 12.27
CA THR A 383 11.57 15.33 12.54
C THR A 383 10.29 15.90 11.95
N ASN A 384 10.40 16.74 10.90
CA ASN A 384 9.23 17.18 10.16
C ASN A 384 8.86 16.06 9.19
N PRO A 385 7.64 15.50 9.27
CA PRO A 385 7.18 14.58 8.24
C PRO A 385 7.04 15.35 6.93
N LEU A 386 7.46 14.75 5.82
CA LEU A 386 7.02 15.21 4.51
C LEU A 386 5.49 15.04 4.47
N ARG A 387 4.74 16.12 4.17
CA ARG A 387 3.26 16.13 4.21
C ARG A 387 2.67 16.80 2.96
N PRO A 388 1.58 16.28 2.40
CA PRO A 388 0.68 17.02 1.51
C PRO A 388 -0.18 18.02 2.31
N ASN A 389 -0.88 18.93 1.62
CA ASN A 389 -1.65 19.99 2.28
C ASN A 389 -3.07 19.55 2.71
N GLN A 390 -3.21 19.16 4.00
CA GLN A 390 -4.43 19.08 4.88
C GLN A 390 -5.56 18.09 4.44
N LEU A 391 -6.53 17.59 5.23
CA LEU A 391 -7.14 17.91 6.54
C LEU A 391 -7.30 16.67 7.48
N THR A 392 -6.92 15.46 7.05
CA THR A 392 -7.06 14.19 7.82
C THR A 392 -5.80 13.78 8.58
N GLY A 393 -4.65 14.39 8.29
CA GLY A 393 -3.46 14.34 9.15
C GLY A 393 -2.64 13.05 9.12
N GLU A 394 -2.92 12.09 8.25
CA GLU A 394 -2.06 10.91 8.07
C GLU A 394 -1.39 10.92 6.70
N THR A 395 -0.08 10.70 6.66
CA THR A 395 0.68 10.44 5.43
C THR A 395 1.35 9.09 5.60
N PHE A 396 0.85 8.09 4.88
CA PHE A 396 1.44 6.77 4.85
C PHE A 396 2.37 6.69 3.65
N TYR A 397 3.62 6.28 3.89
CA TYR A 397 4.57 5.97 2.83
C TYR A 397 4.79 4.47 2.83
N SER A 398 4.40 3.81 1.74
CA SER A 398 4.81 2.43 1.50
C SER A 398 6.02 2.45 0.58
N ILE A 399 7.19 2.09 1.10
CA ILE A 399 8.37 1.79 0.30
C ILE A 399 8.39 0.28 0.16
N GLN A 400 7.80 -0.21 -0.93
CA GLN A 400 7.78 -1.63 -1.23
C GLN A 400 9.11 -2.03 -1.89
N ILE A 401 9.80 -3.00 -1.30
CA ILE A 401 11.09 -3.51 -1.77
C ILE A 401 10.98 -5.03 -1.92
N GLY A 402 10.62 -5.51 -3.10
CA GLY A 402 10.45 -6.94 -3.40
C GLY A 402 9.12 -7.24 -4.10
N VAL A 403 8.91 -8.51 -4.44
CA VAL A 403 7.63 -9.06 -4.94
C VAL A 403 6.77 -9.37 -3.72
N VAL A 404 5.55 -8.84 -3.66
CA VAL A 404 4.56 -9.15 -2.62
C VAL A 404 3.28 -9.50 -3.33
N ASP A 405 2.65 -10.58 -2.90
CA ASP A 405 1.39 -11.06 -3.42
C ASP A 405 0.25 -10.22 -2.83
N TYR A 406 -0.54 -9.63 -3.71
CA TYR A 406 -1.74 -8.90 -3.37
C TYR A 406 -2.94 -9.72 -3.78
N ASP A 407 -3.98 -9.64 -2.96
CA ASP A 407 -5.34 -9.99 -3.31
C ASP A 407 -6.14 -8.68 -3.30
N THR A 408 -6.83 -8.39 -4.41
CA THR A 408 -7.71 -7.23 -4.53
C THR A 408 -9.08 -7.67 -5.01
N GLY A 409 -10.13 -7.12 -4.39
CA GLY A 409 -11.50 -7.56 -4.72
C GLY A 409 -11.85 -7.33 -6.19
N ASP A 410 -12.62 -8.24 -6.78
CA ASP A 410 -12.87 -8.37 -8.20
C ASP A 410 -14.24 -7.82 -8.69
N ALA A 411 -14.96 -7.06 -7.85
CA ALA A 411 -16.18 -6.37 -8.28
C ALA A 411 -15.91 -5.41 -9.46
N PRO A 412 -16.80 -5.32 -10.47
CA PRO A 412 -16.51 -4.57 -11.70
C PRO A 412 -16.41 -3.06 -11.47
N ASP A 413 -15.24 -2.49 -11.75
CA ASP A 413 -15.02 -1.05 -11.79
C ASP A 413 -15.21 -0.55 -13.23
N GLY A 414 -16.34 0.13 -13.47
CA GLY A 414 -16.79 0.54 -14.80
C GLY A 414 -15.74 1.30 -15.61
N VAL A 415 -15.81 1.18 -16.95
CA VAL A 415 -14.93 1.92 -17.88
C VAL A 415 -15.27 3.42 -17.91
N GLY A 416 -14.80 4.13 -16.87
CA GLY A 416 -14.57 5.57 -16.76
C GLY A 416 -15.68 6.52 -17.18
N ILE A 417 -16.44 7.07 -16.22
CA ILE A 417 -16.46 8.49 -15.76
C ILE A 417 -17.20 8.50 -14.40
N ALA A 418 -16.56 8.90 -13.29
CA ALA A 418 -17.25 9.00 -11.98
C ALA A 418 -18.39 10.04 -11.97
N PRO A 419 -19.44 9.90 -11.13
CA PRO A 419 -19.83 8.73 -10.33
C PRO A 419 -21.27 8.26 -10.64
N GLN A 420 -21.44 6.98 -11.01
CA GLN A 420 -22.69 6.23 -10.81
C GLN A 420 -22.62 4.72 -11.09
N ASP A 421 -21.46 4.13 -11.45
CA ASP A 421 -21.35 2.69 -11.76
C ASP A 421 -19.90 2.18 -11.55
N SER A 422 -19.28 2.36 -10.37
CA SER A 422 -17.85 2.02 -10.21
C SER A 422 -17.50 1.55 -8.79
N TYR A 423 -17.50 0.23 -8.57
CA TYR A 423 -16.92 -0.35 -7.35
C TYR A 423 -15.42 -0.08 -7.34
N PRO A 424 -14.84 0.37 -6.21
CA PRO A 424 -13.41 0.65 -6.14
C PRO A 424 -12.62 -0.67 -6.14
N THR A 425 -12.21 -1.11 -7.33
CA THR A 425 -11.34 -2.29 -7.54
C THR A 425 -10.09 -1.97 -8.37
N ILE A 426 -10.07 -0.94 -9.24
CA ILE A 426 -8.83 -0.58 -9.94
C ILE A 426 -7.82 0.20 -9.08
N SER A 427 -6.56 -0.01 -9.41
CA SER A 427 -5.44 0.81 -8.94
C SER A 427 -5.66 2.30 -9.27
N GLY A 428 -5.88 3.11 -8.23
CA GLY A 428 -6.19 4.54 -8.33
C GLY A 428 -7.56 4.93 -7.76
N HIS A 429 -8.46 3.98 -7.53
CA HIS A 429 -9.76 4.19 -6.89
C HIS A 429 -9.83 3.72 -5.43
N ASN A 430 -8.67 3.50 -4.80
CA ASN A 430 -8.52 3.02 -3.42
C ASN A 430 -9.23 1.66 -3.19
N PRO A 431 -8.80 0.57 -3.85
CA PRO A 431 -9.49 -0.70 -3.75
C PRO A 431 -9.32 -1.36 -2.37
N ALA A 432 -10.13 -2.37 -2.07
CA ALA A 432 -9.85 -3.29 -0.98
C ALA A 432 -8.63 -4.14 -1.35
N ILE A 433 -7.61 -4.15 -0.49
CA ILE A 433 -6.37 -4.88 -0.76
C ILE A 433 -5.97 -5.66 0.48
N HIS A 434 -5.70 -6.95 0.32
CA HIS A 434 -5.10 -7.80 1.32
C HIS A 434 -3.69 -8.18 0.88
N MET A 435 -2.72 -7.91 1.76
CA MET A 435 -1.33 -8.30 1.52
C MET A 435 -1.12 -9.70 2.10
N PHE A 436 -0.89 -10.68 1.24
CA PHE A 436 -0.84 -12.07 1.66
C PHE A 436 0.48 -12.38 2.39
N GLU A 437 0.40 -12.59 3.70
CA GLU A 437 1.56 -12.90 4.57
C GLU A 437 1.34 -14.14 5.47
N GLY A 438 0.30 -14.97 5.23
CA GLY A 438 -0.05 -16.00 6.21
C GLY A 438 -1.07 -17.06 5.78
N SER A 439 -1.72 -17.66 6.77
CA SER A 439 -2.69 -18.77 6.61
C SER A 439 -4.11 -18.33 6.99
N ILE A 440 -4.45 -17.07 6.77
CA ILE A 440 -5.74 -16.48 7.13
C ILE A 440 -6.42 -15.98 5.86
N PHE A 441 -7.44 -16.72 5.44
CA PHE A 441 -8.18 -16.51 4.21
C PHE A 441 -9.53 -17.27 4.29
N LEU A 442 -10.46 -16.88 3.44
CA LEU A 442 -11.76 -17.46 3.16
C LEU A 442 -11.57 -18.72 2.28
N GLY A 443 -12.41 -19.73 2.51
CA GLY A 443 -12.45 -20.92 1.66
C GLY A 443 -11.15 -21.72 1.52
N GLU A 444 -10.85 -22.16 0.29
CA GLU A 444 -9.68 -22.98 -0.06
C GLU A 444 -8.67 -22.24 -0.95
N ARG A 445 -9.06 -21.10 -1.52
CA ARG A 445 -8.32 -20.32 -2.50
C ARG A 445 -7.93 -18.95 -1.94
N VAL A 446 -6.97 -18.34 -2.62
CA VAL A 446 -6.64 -16.91 -2.61
C VAL A 446 -6.05 -16.65 -3.99
N ASP A 447 -6.65 -15.77 -4.77
CA ASP A 447 -6.09 -15.36 -6.05
C ASP A 447 -5.13 -14.19 -5.86
N ARG A 448 -4.29 -13.94 -6.86
CA ARG A 448 -3.20 -12.96 -6.74
C ARG A 448 -3.29 -12.02 -7.89
N ASP A 449 -3.93 -10.89 -7.66
CA ASP A 449 -4.02 -9.86 -8.66
C ASP A 449 -3.62 -8.48 -8.13
N VAL A 450 -3.28 -7.61 -9.07
CA VAL A 450 -2.81 -6.25 -8.76
C VAL A 450 -3.87 -5.19 -9.03
N ASP A 451 -4.97 -5.56 -9.68
CA ASP A 451 -5.99 -4.63 -10.14
C ASP A 451 -7.44 -5.13 -10.13
N GLY A 452 -7.73 -6.35 -9.63
CA GLY A 452 -9.08 -6.80 -9.28
C GLY A 452 -10.09 -6.67 -10.42
N GLN A 453 -9.64 -6.75 -11.68
CA GLN A 453 -10.51 -6.49 -12.82
C GLN A 453 -10.90 -7.78 -13.55
N PRO A 454 -12.18 -8.18 -13.49
CA PRO A 454 -12.70 -9.24 -14.33
C PRO A 454 -12.65 -8.79 -15.81
N SER A 455 -12.34 -9.71 -16.71
CA SER A 455 -12.39 -9.39 -18.14
C SER A 455 -13.84 -9.11 -18.57
N ILE A 456 -14.05 -8.28 -19.60
CA ILE A 456 -15.38 -7.82 -20.07
C ILE A 456 -16.36 -8.91 -20.55
N THR A 457 -15.99 -10.18 -20.48
CA THR A 457 -16.84 -11.34 -20.76
C THR A 457 -16.90 -12.35 -19.62
N ASP A 458 -16.27 -12.05 -18.49
CA ASP A 458 -16.38 -12.81 -17.24
C ASP A 458 -17.70 -12.44 -16.59
N ASP A 459 -18.61 -13.40 -16.45
CA ASP A 459 -19.78 -13.34 -15.57
C ASP A 459 -19.43 -13.70 -14.12
N LEU A 460 -18.15 -13.57 -13.77
CA LEU A 460 -17.59 -13.79 -12.43
C LEU A 460 -17.75 -15.24 -11.94
N ASP A 461 -17.80 -16.20 -12.87
CA ASP A 461 -17.77 -17.64 -12.62
C ASP A 461 -16.62 -18.40 -13.34
N GLY A 462 -15.65 -17.67 -13.93
CA GLY A 462 -14.38 -18.22 -14.41
C GLY A 462 -14.31 -18.62 -15.89
N GLU A 463 -15.20 -18.12 -16.75
CA GLU A 463 -15.30 -18.52 -18.17
C GLU A 463 -14.36 -17.76 -19.15
N GLY A 464 -13.27 -17.15 -18.66
CA GLY A 464 -12.39 -16.28 -19.46
C GLY A 464 -11.30 -16.95 -20.32
N TYR A 465 -11.08 -18.27 -20.23
CA TYR A 465 -9.95 -18.96 -20.88
C TYR A 465 -10.34 -20.23 -21.65
N GLN A 466 -9.56 -20.56 -22.68
CA GLN A 466 -9.69 -21.80 -23.45
C GLN A 466 -8.48 -22.70 -23.23
N VAL A 467 -8.69 -24.02 -23.17
CA VAL A 467 -7.58 -24.98 -23.03
C VAL A 467 -7.43 -25.82 -24.30
N ASP A 468 -6.26 -25.77 -24.93
CA ASP A 468 -5.88 -26.56 -26.09
C ASP A 468 -4.96 -27.72 -25.68
N MET A 469 -5.52 -28.94 -25.68
CA MET A 469 -4.86 -30.20 -25.34
C MET A 469 -4.43 -31.01 -26.57
N THR A 470 -4.49 -30.45 -27.79
CA THR A 470 -4.29 -31.24 -29.02
C THR A 470 -2.92 -31.90 -29.14
N SER A 471 -1.93 -31.41 -28.39
CA SER A 471 -0.56 -31.93 -28.37
C SER A 471 -0.23 -32.74 -27.10
N ALA A 472 -1.24 -33.14 -26.32
CA ALA A 472 -1.14 -34.00 -25.15
C ALA A 472 -2.32 -35.00 -25.13
N PRO A 473 -2.24 -36.13 -25.86
CA PRO A 473 -3.39 -37.02 -26.10
C PRO A 473 -3.98 -37.69 -24.86
N GLY A 474 -3.21 -37.81 -23.76
CA GLY A 474 -3.69 -38.37 -22.49
C GLY A 474 -4.30 -37.34 -21.54
N LEU A 475 -4.48 -36.10 -22.00
CA LEU A 475 -5.19 -35.05 -21.28
C LEU A 475 -6.55 -34.78 -21.92
N SER A 476 -7.52 -34.43 -21.08
CA SER A 476 -8.82 -33.90 -21.50
C SER A 476 -9.21 -32.70 -20.66
N PHE A 477 -10.21 -31.94 -21.12
CA PHE A 477 -10.72 -30.77 -20.42
C PHE A 477 -12.24 -30.84 -20.34
N ASP A 478 -12.80 -30.63 -19.15
CA ASP A 478 -14.24 -30.47 -18.89
C ASP A 478 -14.49 -29.05 -18.36
N ALA A 479 -15.52 -28.38 -18.86
CA ALA A 479 -15.86 -27.00 -18.52
C ALA A 479 -17.28 -26.93 -17.92
N PRO A 480 -17.47 -27.32 -16.64
CA PRO A 480 -18.69 -26.99 -15.91
C PRO A 480 -18.82 -25.47 -15.73
N SER A 481 -20.06 -25.00 -15.54
CA SER A 481 -20.45 -23.58 -15.52
C SER A 481 -19.91 -22.74 -14.35
N THR A 482 -18.87 -23.20 -13.65
CA THR A 482 -18.27 -22.52 -12.49
C THR A 482 -16.77 -22.78 -12.35
N SER A 483 -16.18 -23.71 -13.13
CA SER A 483 -14.77 -24.10 -13.03
C SER A 483 -14.36 -24.94 -14.25
N GLY A 484 -13.14 -24.80 -14.75
CA GLY A 484 -12.57 -25.71 -15.76
C GLY A 484 -11.80 -26.85 -15.09
N ASN A 485 -11.79 -28.05 -15.67
CA ASN A 485 -11.06 -29.19 -15.13
C ASN A 485 -10.15 -29.80 -16.19
N ILE A 486 -8.83 -29.72 -16.00
CA ILE A 486 -7.87 -30.56 -16.71
C ILE A 486 -7.92 -31.95 -16.09
N ILE A 487 -8.04 -32.99 -16.91
CA ILE A 487 -8.13 -34.38 -16.47
C ILE A 487 -7.00 -35.16 -17.15
N ILE A 488 -6.13 -35.75 -16.33
CA ILE A 488 -5.01 -36.60 -16.73
C ILE A 488 -5.45 -38.06 -16.64
N GLU A 489 -5.25 -38.81 -17.71
CA GLU A 489 -5.51 -40.25 -17.74
C GLU A 489 -4.39 -41.04 -17.07
N ASP A 490 -4.73 -42.14 -16.39
CA ASP A 490 -3.79 -43.18 -15.99
C ASP A 490 -3.72 -44.29 -17.05
N LEU A 491 -2.53 -44.85 -17.24
CA LEU A 491 -2.25 -46.11 -17.91
C LEU A 491 -1.87 -47.19 -16.90
N ILE A 492 -2.49 -48.36 -17.01
CA ILE A 492 -2.17 -49.53 -16.20
C ILE A 492 -1.98 -50.73 -17.12
N ASP A 493 -0.76 -51.24 -17.18
CA ASP A 493 -0.44 -52.44 -17.94
C ASP A 493 -0.71 -53.70 -17.12
N VAL A 494 -1.65 -54.51 -17.61
CA VAL A 494 -1.87 -55.88 -17.13
C VAL A 494 -1.13 -56.84 -18.05
N THR A 495 -0.04 -57.42 -17.56
CA THR A 495 0.76 -58.37 -18.33
C THR A 495 0.25 -59.78 -18.09
N VAL A 496 -0.13 -60.48 -19.14
CA VAL A 496 -0.49 -61.90 -19.09
C VAL A 496 0.78 -62.75 -19.05
N LEU A 497 0.89 -63.61 -18.04
CA LEU A 497 2.08 -64.41 -17.74
C LEU A 497 1.88 -65.92 -17.99
N ALA A 498 0.66 -66.32 -18.37
CA ALA A 498 0.26 -67.71 -18.54
C ALA A 498 -0.45 -67.94 -19.88
N THR A 499 -0.38 -69.19 -20.34
CA THR A 499 -1.14 -69.67 -21.51
C THR A 499 -2.36 -70.45 -21.04
N GLY A 500 -3.32 -70.67 -21.93
CA GLY A 500 -4.52 -71.45 -21.65
C GLY A 500 -4.23 -72.89 -21.20
N ALA A 501 -3.04 -73.43 -21.47
CA ALA A 501 -2.62 -74.75 -21.01
C ALA A 501 -2.32 -74.81 -19.49
N THR A 502 -1.97 -73.67 -18.89
CA THR A 502 -1.78 -73.48 -17.43
C THR A 502 -2.90 -72.60 -16.87
N ALA A 503 -4.11 -72.80 -17.41
CA ALA A 503 -5.28 -71.93 -17.26
C ALA A 503 -5.33 -71.16 -15.94
N VAL A 504 -5.55 -69.86 -16.09
CA VAL A 504 -5.77 -68.83 -15.08
C VAL A 504 -7.15 -69.01 -14.41
N ASP A 505 -7.49 -70.26 -14.08
CA ASP A 505 -8.84 -70.72 -13.71
C ASP A 505 -9.25 -70.17 -12.34
N GLY A 506 -10.19 -69.22 -12.36
CA GLY A 506 -10.74 -68.57 -11.17
C GLY A 506 -9.92 -67.39 -10.64
N GLU A 507 -8.93 -66.89 -11.39
CA GLU A 507 -8.25 -65.64 -11.03
C GLU A 507 -9.08 -64.42 -11.43
N ILE A 508 -8.95 -63.34 -10.67
CA ILE A 508 -9.83 -62.17 -10.74
C ILE A 508 -9.00 -60.92 -11.02
N LEU A 509 -9.30 -60.23 -12.11
CA LEU A 509 -8.88 -58.85 -12.33
C LEU A 509 -9.99 -57.94 -11.79
N ASN A 510 -9.67 -57.12 -10.80
CA ASN A 510 -10.59 -56.14 -10.24
C ASN A 510 -10.33 -54.77 -10.87
N ILE A 511 -11.42 -54.08 -11.26
CA ILE A 511 -11.43 -52.69 -11.73
C ILE A 511 -12.56 -51.98 -10.98
N GLY A 512 -12.22 -51.21 -9.95
CA GLY A 512 -13.18 -50.60 -9.03
C GLY A 512 -14.11 -51.63 -8.41
N THR A 513 -15.41 -51.46 -8.59
CA THR A 513 -16.41 -52.43 -8.10
C THR A 513 -16.65 -53.60 -9.05
N THR A 514 -16.03 -53.63 -10.22
CA THR A 514 -16.25 -54.67 -11.25
C THR A 514 -15.16 -55.73 -11.20
N ASN A 515 -15.56 -56.99 -11.10
CA ASN A 515 -14.64 -58.13 -11.10
C ASN A 515 -14.69 -58.87 -12.43
N PHE A 516 -13.55 -59.12 -13.04
CA PHE A 516 -13.39 -59.94 -14.24
C PHE A 516 -12.73 -61.26 -13.86
N GLU A 517 -13.48 -62.35 -13.93
CA GLU A 517 -13.00 -63.69 -13.58
C GLU A 517 -12.62 -64.44 -14.84
N ILE A 518 -11.35 -64.83 -14.92
CA ILE A 518 -10.82 -65.57 -16.08
C ILE A 518 -11.09 -67.06 -15.85
N ASP A 519 -11.77 -67.68 -16.81
CA ASP A 519 -12.26 -69.05 -16.66
C ASP A 519 -12.31 -69.77 -18.00
N LEU A 520 -12.14 -71.10 -17.98
CA LEU A 520 -12.40 -71.94 -19.13
C LEU A 520 -13.90 -71.97 -19.43
N ALA A 521 -14.29 -72.13 -20.69
CA ALA A 521 -15.71 -72.18 -21.10
C ALA A 521 -16.57 -73.27 -20.40
N ALA A 522 -15.93 -74.25 -19.76
CA ALA A 522 -16.58 -75.32 -19.00
C ALA A 522 -16.35 -75.24 -17.48
N GLY A 523 -15.60 -74.24 -17.00
CA GLY A 523 -15.45 -73.94 -15.58
C GLY A 523 -16.67 -73.17 -15.05
N GLY A 524 -16.74 -73.05 -13.72
CA GLY A 524 -17.83 -72.35 -13.06
C GLY A 524 -17.33 -71.00 -12.55
N PHE A 525 -17.94 -69.92 -13.02
CA PHE A 525 -17.62 -68.55 -12.56
C PHE A 525 -18.44 -68.17 -11.33
N THR A 526 -17.89 -67.26 -10.52
CA THR A 526 -18.53 -66.71 -9.32
C THR A 526 -19.66 -65.75 -9.69
N ALA A 527 -20.85 -65.97 -9.11
CA ALA A 527 -22.01 -65.12 -9.36
C ALA A 527 -21.74 -63.67 -8.92
N GLY A 528 -21.89 -62.73 -9.86
CA GLY A 528 -21.59 -61.31 -9.67
C GLY A 528 -20.32 -60.84 -10.38
N ASN A 529 -19.44 -61.76 -10.80
CA ASN A 529 -18.27 -61.45 -11.62
C ASN A 529 -18.63 -61.50 -13.13
N GLN A 530 -17.89 -60.72 -13.92
CA GLN A 530 -17.90 -60.80 -15.37
C GLN A 530 -16.95 -61.90 -15.84
N GLN A 531 -17.48 -62.88 -16.58
CA GLN A 531 -16.70 -64.00 -17.04
C GLN A 531 -15.84 -63.61 -18.26
N VAL A 532 -14.54 -63.89 -18.19
CA VAL A 532 -13.58 -63.79 -19.30
C VAL A 532 -13.24 -65.21 -19.77
N VAL A 533 -13.84 -65.62 -20.88
CA VAL A 533 -13.77 -67.02 -21.35
C VAL A 533 -12.50 -67.30 -22.14
N VAL A 534 -11.65 -68.21 -21.65
CA VAL A 534 -10.42 -68.65 -22.33
C VAL A 534 -10.45 -70.13 -22.72
N ASN A 535 -9.62 -70.56 -23.66
CA ASN A 535 -9.46 -71.95 -24.09
C ASN A 535 -8.06 -72.48 -23.76
N VAL A 536 -7.94 -73.81 -23.61
CA VAL A 536 -6.66 -74.47 -23.29
C VAL A 536 -5.56 -74.30 -24.35
N THR A 537 -5.91 -73.82 -25.54
CA THR A 537 -4.97 -73.53 -26.63
C THR A 537 -4.60 -72.07 -26.76
N ASP A 538 -5.23 -71.18 -25.98
CA ASP A 538 -5.04 -69.74 -26.10
C ASP A 538 -3.62 -69.36 -25.65
N THR A 539 -2.99 -68.53 -26.45
CA THR A 539 -1.71 -67.90 -26.12
C THR A 539 -1.91 -66.72 -25.17
N GLU A 540 -0.83 -66.21 -24.57
CA GLU A 540 -0.89 -64.99 -23.74
C GLU A 540 -1.55 -63.82 -24.48
N THR A 541 -1.29 -63.69 -25.78
CA THR A 541 -1.91 -62.67 -26.65
C THR A 541 -3.42 -62.87 -26.83
N ASP A 542 -3.87 -64.12 -26.98
CA ASP A 542 -5.31 -64.43 -27.14
C ASP A 542 -6.05 -64.10 -25.83
N ILE A 543 -5.43 -64.38 -24.69
CA ILE A 543 -5.96 -64.08 -23.35
C ILE A 543 -6.03 -62.57 -23.14
N ALA A 544 -4.94 -61.83 -23.42
CA ALA A 544 -4.92 -60.37 -23.31
C ALA A 544 -6.02 -59.72 -24.16
N THR A 545 -6.18 -60.17 -25.41
CA THR A 545 -7.25 -59.71 -26.30
C THR A 545 -8.64 -59.98 -25.73
N THR A 546 -8.84 -61.14 -25.11
CA THR A 546 -10.11 -61.52 -24.49
C THR A 546 -10.42 -60.66 -23.27
N ILE A 547 -9.43 -60.38 -22.42
CA ILE A 547 -9.55 -59.50 -21.26
C ILE A 547 -9.92 -58.07 -21.72
N ALA A 548 -9.20 -57.50 -22.68
CA ALA A 548 -9.46 -56.14 -23.18
C ALA A 548 -10.88 -56.00 -23.76
N ASN A 549 -11.34 -57.00 -24.52
CA ASN A 549 -12.70 -57.03 -25.07
C ASN A 549 -13.76 -57.13 -23.96
N ALA A 550 -13.51 -57.91 -22.90
CA ALA A 550 -14.43 -58.04 -21.78
C ALA A 550 -14.56 -56.71 -21.00
N ILE A 551 -13.45 -56.02 -20.75
CA ILE A 551 -13.44 -54.69 -20.10
C ILE A 551 -14.23 -53.69 -20.95
N THR A 552 -13.95 -53.64 -22.26
CA THR A 552 -14.67 -52.75 -23.18
C THR A 552 -16.17 -53.06 -23.23
N ALA A 553 -16.56 -54.33 -23.18
CA ALA A 553 -17.96 -54.76 -23.18
C ALA A 553 -18.70 -54.46 -21.86
N ALA A 554 -17.98 -54.27 -20.75
CA ALA A 554 -18.57 -53.94 -19.46
C ALA A 554 -19.03 -52.47 -19.35
N VAL A 555 -18.55 -51.59 -20.25
CA VAL A 555 -18.90 -50.16 -20.30
C VAL A 555 -18.73 -49.48 -18.94
N ILE A 556 -17.59 -49.75 -18.30
CA ILE A 556 -17.21 -49.07 -17.06
C ILE A 556 -16.98 -47.60 -17.42
N PRO A 557 -17.64 -46.63 -16.73
CA PRO A 557 -17.44 -45.22 -17.01
C PRO A 557 -15.97 -44.84 -16.94
N ASN A 558 -15.50 -44.05 -17.91
CA ASN A 558 -14.14 -43.50 -17.93
C ASN A 558 -13.02 -44.55 -17.94
N VAL A 559 -13.29 -45.78 -18.39
CA VAL A 559 -12.30 -46.85 -18.53
C VAL A 559 -12.33 -47.39 -19.95
N SER A 560 -11.16 -47.55 -20.55
CA SER A 560 -10.97 -48.27 -21.81
C SER A 560 -9.80 -49.25 -21.69
N ALA A 561 -9.75 -50.25 -22.57
CA ALA A 561 -8.68 -51.24 -22.56
C ALA A 561 -8.30 -51.65 -23.99
N LEU A 562 -7.00 -51.76 -24.24
CA LEU A 562 -6.45 -52.22 -25.51
C LEU A 562 -5.40 -53.30 -25.27
N ALA A 563 -5.46 -54.39 -26.03
CA ALA A 563 -4.46 -55.45 -25.98
C ALA A 563 -3.40 -55.27 -27.08
N ALA A 564 -2.13 -55.38 -26.70
CA ALA A 564 -0.98 -55.40 -27.61
C ALA A 564 -0.02 -56.53 -27.22
N GLY A 565 -0.07 -57.64 -27.96
CA GLY A 565 0.66 -58.84 -27.56
C GLY A 565 0.14 -59.38 -26.21
N PRO A 566 1.01 -59.75 -25.25
CA PRO A 566 0.59 -60.26 -23.96
C PRO A 566 0.14 -59.17 -22.96
N ILE A 567 0.17 -57.89 -23.33
CA ILE A 567 -0.16 -56.77 -22.44
C ILE A 567 -1.55 -56.24 -22.76
N VAL A 568 -2.34 -55.99 -21.72
CA VAL A 568 -3.57 -55.19 -21.77
C VAL A 568 -3.27 -53.85 -21.10
N THR A 569 -3.24 -52.79 -21.89
CA THR A 569 -3.14 -51.42 -21.36
C THR A 569 -4.54 -50.91 -21.07
N ILE A 570 -4.81 -50.62 -19.82
CA ILE A 570 -6.05 -50.02 -19.34
C ILE A 570 -5.81 -48.51 -19.22
N THR A 571 -6.66 -47.71 -19.85
CA THR A 571 -6.64 -46.25 -19.74
C THR A 571 -7.86 -45.80 -18.93
N ARG A 572 -7.68 -44.95 -17.92
CA ARG A 572 -8.77 -44.48 -17.05
C ARG A 572 -8.63 -43.03 -16.60
N THR A 573 -9.75 -42.40 -16.22
CA THR A 573 -9.76 -41.11 -15.47
C THR A 573 -10.46 -41.20 -14.12
N SER A 574 -10.70 -42.42 -13.59
CA SER A 574 -11.34 -42.64 -12.30
C SER A 574 -10.33 -43.05 -11.21
N THR A 575 -10.71 -42.86 -9.95
CA THR A 575 -9.95 -43.29 -8.76
C THR A 575 -10.08 -44.79 -8.48
N ASP A 576 -10.81 -45.54 -9.31
CA ASP A 576 -11.14 -46.94 -9.07
C ASP A 576 -9.91 -47.86 -9.26
N ASP A 577 -9.44 -48.49 -8.19
CA ASP A 577 -8.27 -49.37 -8.23
C ASP A 577 -8.36 -50.46 -9.31
N VAL A 578 -7.24 -50.70 -10.00
CA VAL A 578 -7.03 -51.89 -10.83
C VAL A 578 -6.08 -52.83 -10.09
N SER A 579 -6.55 -54.03 -9.78
CA SER A 579 -5.79 -55.01 -9.00
C SER A 579 -5.86 -56.38 -9.63
N ASP A 580 -4.72 -57.08 -9.64
CA ASP A 580 -4.64 -58.48 -10.02
C ASP A 580 -5.18 -59.44 -8.93
N ASN A 581 -5.56 -58.91 -7.76
CA ASN A 581 -6.09 -59.66 -6.62
C ASN A 581 -5.24 -60.90 -6.25
N GLY A 582 -3.92 -60.82 -6.44
CA GLY A 582 -2.99 -61.92 -6.16
C GLY A 582 -3.02 -63.05 -7.19
N ALA A 583 -3.49 -62.76 -8.41
CA ALA A 583 -3.39 -63.65 -9.56
C ALA A 583 -1.94 -64.08 -9.84
N THR A 584 -1.78 -65.28 -10.40
CA THR A 584 -0.47 -65.83 -10.81
C THR A 584 -0.32 -65.91 -12.32
N GLY A 585 -1.43 -65.87 -13.06
CA GLY A 585 -1.49 -65.92 -14.51
C GLY A 585 -1.41 -64.57 -15.20
N PHE A 586 -1.54 -63.47 -14.46
CA PHE A 586 -1.30 -62.11 -14.92
C PHE A 586 -0.84 -61.24 -13.74
N SER A 587 -0.25 -60.09 -14.05
CA SER A 587 0.14 -59.08 -13.07
C SER A 587 -0.30 -57.71 -13.52
N ALA A 588 -0.90 -56.92 -12.63
CA ALA A 588 -1.21 -55.51 -12.88
C ALA A 588 -0.02 -54.64 -12.43
N ALA A 589 0.46 -53.77 -13.31
CA ALA A 589 1.43 -52.74 -12.97
C ALA A 589 0.81 -51.65 -12.09
N ALA A 590 1.65 -50.81 -11.48
CA ALA A 590 1.18 -49.56 -10.89
C ALA A 590 0.62 -48.64 -11.98
N ALA A 591 -0.32 -47.78 -11.62
CA ALA A 591 -0.79 -46.73 -12.51
C ALA A 591 0.35 -45.73 -12.78
N VAL A 592 0.44 -45.28 -14.03
CA VAL A 592 1.33 -44.20 -14.46
C VAL A 592 0.53 -43.25 -15.33
N ALA A 593 0.83 -41.95 -15.28
CA ALA A 593 0.12 -40.97 -16.07
C ALA A 593 0.34 -41.18 -17.58
N ASN A 594 -0.70 -40.95 -18.38
CA ASN A 594 -0.68 -40.98 -19.83
C ASN A 594 -0.07 -39.70 -20.40
N VAL A 595 1.15 -39.37 -20.01
CA VAL A 595 1.91 -38.23 -20.55
C VAL A 595 3.23 -38.71 -21.11
N LEU A 596 3.66 -38.08 -22.19
CA LEU A 596 4.96 -38.35 -22.80
C LEU A 596 5.85 -37.11 -22.69
N ASP A 597 7.14 -37.39 -22.70
CA ASP A 597 8.19 -36.37 -22.78
C ASP A 597 8.02 -35.51 -24.06
N GLY A 598 7.92 -34.20 -23.87
CA GLY A 598 7.63 -33.21 -24.91
C GLY A 598 6.15 -33.04 -25.27
N ASP A 599 5.22 -33.73 -24.58
CA ASP A 599 3.80 -33.41 -24.71
C ASP A 599 3.55 -31.97 -24.23
N THR A 600 2.61 -31.27 -24.90
CA THR A 600 2.30 -29.88 -24.56
C THR A 600 0.81 -29.60 -24.54
N PHE A 601 0.41 -28.69 -23.66
CA PHE A 601 -0.93 -28.09 -23.70
C PHE A 601 -0.86 -26.59 -23.53
N LYS A 602 -1.95 -25.89 -23.89
CA LYS A 602 -2.02 -24.43 -23.79
C LYS A 602 -3.26 -23.97 -23.05
N ILE A 603 -3.08 -22.98 -22.20
CA ILE A 603 -4.17 -22.19 -21.61
C ILE A 603 -4.15 -20.83 -22.30
N ILE A 604 -5.27 -20.45 -22.91
CA ILE A 604 -5.40 -19.29 -23.79
C ILE A 604 -6.39 -18.31 -23.17
N GLY A 605 -5.91 -17.16 -22.71
CA GLY A 605 -6.77 -16.07 -22.25
C GLY A 605 -7.11 -15.08 -23.35
N SER A 606 -7.66 -13.93 -22.95
CA SER A 606 -8.14 -12.88 -23.86
C SER A 606 -7.02 -12.16 -24.63
N SER A 607 -5.82 -12.02 -24.04
CA SER A 607 -4.68 -11.30 -24.63
C SER A 607 -3.32 -12.02 -24.53
N SER A 608 -3.27 -13.13 -23.79
CA SER A 608 -2.06 -13.92 -23.51
C SER A 608 -2.35 -15.43 -23.61
N PHE A 609 -1.30 -16.25 -23.66
CA PHE A 609 -1.42 -17.70 -23.55
C PHE A 609 -0.23 -18.29 -22.81
N LEU A 610 -0.49 -19.34 -22.05
CA LEU A 610 0.50 -20.17 -21.38
C LEU A 610 0.68 -21.47 -22.17
N THR A 611 1.92 -21.88 -22.43
CA THR A 611 2.22 -23.21 -22.99
C THR A 611 2.94 -24.01 -21.92
N VAL A 612 2.36 -25.15 -21.55
CA VAL A 612 2.93 -26.11 -20.60
C VAL A 612 3.54 -27.27 -21.38
N GLU A 613 4.75 -27.67 -20.99
CA GLU A 613 5.51 -28.77 -21.58
C GLU A 613 5.90 -29.77 -20.50
N PHE A 614 5.61 -31.06 -20.75
CA PHE A 614 6.01 -32.14 -19.87
C PHE A 614 7.44 -32.58 -20.17
N GLU A 615 8.31 -32.63 -19.16
CA GLU A 615 9.69 -33.10 -19.27
C GLU A 615 9.91 -34.31 -18.38
N ASP A 616 10.39 -35.41 -18.98
CA ASP A 616 10.79 -36.60 -18.23
C ASP A 616 12.15 -36.36 -17.54
N GLU A 617 12.13 -36.22 -16.21
CA GLU A 617 13.33 -35.93 -15.43
C GLU A 617 14.40 -37.02 -15.49
N SER A 618 14.05 -38.23 -15.95
CA SER A 618 14.99 -39.34 -16.11
C SER A 618 15.84 -39.24 -17.38
N VAL A 619 15.44 -38.40 -18.34
CA VAL A 619 16.13 -38.20 -19.61
C VAL A 619 16.29 -36.71 -19.93
N SER A 620 17.49 -36.16 -19.76
CA SER A 620 17.76 -34.77 -20.18
C SER A 620 17.89 -34.69 -21.71
N ASN A 621 16.77 -34.44 -22.39
CA ASN A 621 16.73 -34.25 -23.85
C ASN A 621 16.40 -32.80 -24.26
N GLY A 622 15.96 -31.96 -23.31
CA GLY A 622 15.93 -30.51 -23.39
C GLY A 622 14.57 -29.94 -23.79
N PHE A 623 14.10 -28.97 -23.01
CA PHE A 623 12.84 -28.27 -23.17
C PHE A 623 12.90 -27.04 -24.10
N VAL A 624 11.74 -26.55 -24.53
CA VAL A 624 11.64 -25.29 -25.29
C VAL A 624 11.69 -24.10 -24.34
N ALA A 625 12.71 -23.25 -24.49
CA ALA A 625 12.84 -22.02 -23.71
C ALA A 625 11.61 -21.10 -23.90
N GLY A 626 10.96 -20.76 -22.79
CA GLY A 626 9.74 -19.93 -22.76
C GLY A 626 8.45 -20.73 -22.51
N ASN A 627 8.49 -22.06 -22.53
CA ASN A 627 7.41 -22.90 -22.02
C ASN A 627 7.51 -23.04 -20.50
N LEU A 628 6.37 -23.29 -19.86
CA LEU A 628 6.30 -23.67 -18.46
C LEU A 628 6.52 -25.18 -18.34
N ILE A 629 7.51 -25.59 -17.55
CA ILE A 629 7.99 -26.98 -17.53
C ILE A 629 7.39 -27.74 -16.36
N VAL A 630 6.62 -28.79 -16.66
CA VAL A 630 6.13 -29.75 -15.68
C VAL A 630 7.05 -30.98 -15.71
N GLY A 631 7.93 -31.08 -14.71
CA GLY A 631 8.78 -32.25 -14.53
C GLY A 631 7.99 -33.45 -14.04
N PHE A 632 8.23 -34.63 -14.60
CA PHE A 632 7.65 -35.88 -14.11
C PHE A 632 8.65 -37.04 -14.19
N LEU A 633 8.43 -38.06 -13.37
CA LEU A 633 9.10 -39.36 -13.50
C LEU A 633 8.20 -40.34 -14.26
N PRO A 634 8.74 -41.28 -15.05
CA PRO A 634 7.93 -42.30 -15.74
C PRO A 634 7.13 -43.25 -14.83
N THR A 635 7.27 -43.10 -13.51
CA THR A 635 6.53 -43.85 -12.49
C THR A 635 5.44 -43.04 -11.81
N ASP A 636 5.32 -41.75 -12.12
CA ASP A 636 4.32 -40.87 -11.53
C ASP A 636 2.93 -41.19 -12.10
N ASP A 637 1.92 -41.25 -11.23
CA ASP A 637 0.53 -41.44 -11.60
C ASP A 637 -0.16 -40.10 -11.93
N ALA A 638 -1.40 -40.16 -12.42
CA ALA A 638 -2.14 -38.96 -12.80
C ALA A 638 -2.33 -37.96 -11.65
N ASN A 639 -2.44 -38.42 -10.39
CA ASN A 639 -2.56 -37.55 -9.21
C ASN A 639 -1.25 -36.81 -8.93
N ALA A 640 -0.12 -37.50 -9.02
CA ALA A 640 1.20 -36.88 -8.87
C ALA A 640 1.41 -35.78 -9.93
N ILE A 641 1.08 -36.07 -11.19
CA ILE A 641 1.20 -35.08 -12.27
C ILE A 641 0.21 -33.93 -12.11
N ALA A 642 -1.03 -34.19 -11.68
CA ALA A 642 -2.00 -33.13 -11.38
C ALA A 642 -1.45 -32.17 -10.31
N GLY A 643 -0.86 -32.71 -9.24
CA GLY A 643 -0.17 -31.95 -8.21
C GLY A 643 0.96 -31.09 -8.78
N THR A 644 1.81 -31.67 -9.63
CA THR A 644 2.90 -30.91 -10.26
C THR A 644 2.38 -29.83 -11.21
N ILE A 645 1.36 -30.09 -12.02
CA ILE A 645 0.75 -29.09 -12.90
C ILE A 645 0.23 -27.91 -12.08
N ALA A 646 -0.56 -28.16 -11.03
CA ALA A 646 -1.11 -27.11 -10.18
C ALA A 646 0.00 -26.25 -9.57
N GLN A 647 1.00 -26.89 -8.95
CA GLN A 647 2.13 -26.17 -8.35
C GLN A 647 2.92 -25.36 -9.38
N THR A 648 3.17 -25.94 -10.55
CA THR A 648 3.96 -25.29 -11.60
C THR A 648 3.24 -24.06 -12.15
N ILE A 649 1.91 -24.12 -12.30
CA ILE A 649 1.10 -22.98 -12.75
C ILE A 649 1.10 -21.87 -11.69
N VAL A 650 0.97 -22.21 -10.40
CA VAL A 650 1.07 -21.23 -9.29
C VAL A 650 2.44 -20.54 -9.29
N ASP A 651 3.52 -21.32 -9.38
CA ASP A 651 4.90 -20.80 -9.36
C ASP A 651 5.24 -19.93 -10.59
N ALA A 652 4.44 -20.02 -11.67
CA ALA A 652 4.68 -19.28 -12.90
C ALA A 652 4.22 -17.81 -12.85
N GLU A 653 3.38 -17.43 -11.87
CA GLU A 653 2.87 -16.06 -11.66
C GLU A 653 2.39 -15.39 -12.96
N PHE A 654 1.56 -16.09 -13.74
CA PHE A 654 1.16 -15.64 -15.07
C PHE A 654 -0.08 -14.71 -15.01
N ASP A 655 -0.16 -13.73 -15.92
CA ASP A 655 -1.25 -12.73 -16.06
C ASP A 655 -2.64 -13.31 -16.47
N LEU A 656 -2.94 -14.55 -16.09
CA LEU A 656 -4.23 -15.22 -16.35
C LEU A 656 -5.06 -15.44 -15.09
N ASN A 657 -4.59 -14.96 -13.92
CA ASN A 657 -5.22 -15.11 -12.60
C ASN A 657 -5.77 -16.53 -12.34
N LEU A 658 -5.00 -17.56 -12.68
CA LEU A 658 -5.45 -18.95 -12.49
C LEU A 658 -5.17 -19.37 -11.05
N ASN A 659 -6.18 -19.94 -10.38
CA ASN A 659 -6.04 -20.57 -9.07
C ASN A 659 -6.20 -22.10 -9.15
N PRO A 660 -5.17 -22.83 -9.62
CA PRO A 660 -5.28 -24.26 -9.88
C PRO A 660 -5.26 -25.09 -8.59
N ILE A 661 -6.20 -26.03 -8.44
CA ILE A 661 -6.19 -27.01 -7.35
C ILE A 661 -6.13 -28.42 -7.91
N ALA A 662 -5.14 -29.20 -7.45
CA ALA A 662 -5.11 -30.63 -7.72
C ALA A 662 -6.19 -31.36 -6.90
N ARG A 663 -7.04 -32.12 -7.59
CA ARG A 663 -8.09 -32.95 -7.04
C ARG A 663 -7.79 -34.43 -7.36
N GLU A 664 -8.37 -35.32 -6.56
CA GLU A 664 -8.27 -36.77 -6.77
C GLU A 664 -8.75 -37.19 -8.17
N GLY A 665 -8.18 -38.29 -8.68
CA GLY A 665 -8.51 -38.83 -10.00
C GLY A 665 -7.79 -38.11 -11.15
N GLY A 666 -6.62 -37.54 -10.88
CA GLY A 666 -5.79 -36.87 -11.86
C GLY A 666 -6.41 -35.58 -12.38
N ARG A 667 -7.10 -34.81 -11.54
CA ARG A 667 -7.81 -33.61 -11.96
C ARG A 667 -7.08 -32.36 -11.46
N VAL A 668 -6.99 -31.35 -12.32
CA VAL A 668 -6.61 -29.99 -11.92
C VAL A 668 -7.81 -29.10 -12.20
N GLU A 669 -8.44 -28.64 -11.13
CA GLU A 669 -9.49 -27.64 -11.19
C GLU A 669 -8.85 -26.28 -11.41
N LEU A 670 -9.35 -25.54 -12.39
CA LEU A 670 -8.91 -24.21 -12.78
C LEU A 670 -10.09 -23.26 -12.56
N THR A 671 -9.99 -22.38 -11.57
CA THR A 671 -10.94 -21.28 -11.37
C THR A 671 -10.13 -19.99 -11.45
N GLY A 672 -10.64 -19.01 -12.18
CA GLY A 672 -10.01 -17.69 -12.28
C GLY A 672 -10.35 -16.74 -11.13
N ASN A 673 -11.22 -17.20 -10.22
CA ASN A 673 -11.73 -16.46 -9.06
C ASN A 673 -11.51 -17.33 -7.81
N ASP A 674 -11.20 -16.69 -6.70
CA ASP A 674 -11.05 -17.26 -5.36
C ASP A 674 -12.30 -17.21 -4.49
N ALA A 675 -13.41 -16.63 -4.95
CA ALA A 675 -14.74 -16.55 -4.32
C ALA A 675 -15.37 -17.93 -4.02
N ASP A 676 -14.75 -18.66 -3.08
CA ASP A 676 -15.09 -20.02 -2.69
C ASP A 676 -15.29 -20.16 -1.17
N GLY A 677 -15.06 -19.09 -0.42
CA GLY A 677 -15.27 -19.05 1.02
C GLY A 677 -16.68 -18.73 1.47
N VAL A 678 -17.54 -18.18 0.61
CA VAL A 678 -18.92 -17.80 0.96
C VAL A 678 -19.95 -18.49 0.07
N THR A 679 -20.87 -19.22 0.69
CA THR A 679 -21.98 -19.88 0.00
C THR A 679 -23.31 -19.64 0.69
N GLY A 680 -24.41 -19.94 0.00
CA GLY A 680 -25.68 -20.27 0.63
C GLY A 680 -25.63 -21.64 1.32
N VAL A 681 -26.70 -21.98 2.03
CA VAL A 681 -26.83 -23.24 2.79
C VAL A 681 -26.63 -24.47 1.90
N ASP A 682 -25.88 -25.45 2.42
CA ASP A 682 -25.53 -26.70 1.73
C ASP A 682 -24.69 -26.47 0.45
N GLY A 683 -23.89 -25.39 0.42
CA GLY A 683 -23.03 -25.05 -0.73
C GLY A 683 -23.80 -24.49 -1.93
N ALA A 684 -25.02 -24.00 -1.74
CA ALA A 684 -25.76 -23.31 -2.80
C ALA A 684 -25.09 -21.96 -3.14
N PRO A 685 -25.29 -21.40 -4.34
CA PRO A 685 -24.86 -20.02 -4.61
C PRO A 685 -25.45 -19.03 -3.59
N ILE A 686 -24.68 -17.99 -3.23
CA ILE A 686 -25.06 -16.96 -2.25
C ILE A 686 -26.46 -16.36 -2.54
N GLY A 687 -26.80 -16.17 -3.82
CA GLY A 687 -28.17 -16.05 -4.30
C GLY A 687 -28.88 -14.73 -3.99
N PHE A 688 -30.22 -14.82 -3.80
CA PHE A 688 -31.16 -13.71 -3.80
C PHE A 688 -31.48 -13.17 -2.40
N PHE A 689 -31.37 -11.86 -2.20
CA PHE A 689 -31.65 -11.16 -0.94
C PHE A 689 -33.01 -10.45 -0.99
N ASN A 690 -34.06 -11.15 -0.55
CA ASN A 690 -35.40 -10.58 -0.51
C ASN A 690 -35.64 -9.72 0.75
N PRO A 691 -36.24 -8.52 0.61
CA PRO A 691 -36.75 -7.78 1.76
C PRO A 691 -37.67 -8.66 2.62
N PHE A 692 -37.57 -8.52 3.95
CA PHE A 692 -38.30 -9.31 4.96
C PHE A 692 -37.90 -10.79 5.11
N VAL A 693 -36.95 -11.29 4.31
CA VAL A 693 -36.40 -12.64 4.47
C VAL A 693 -35.02 -12.52 5.10
N SER A 694 -34.74 -13.39 6.08
CA SER A 694 -33.38 -13.53 6.58
C SER A 694 -32.71 -14.65 5.78
N THR A 695 -31.65 -14.30 5.06
CA THR A 695 -30.85 -15.23 4.27
C THR A 695 -29.67 -15.70 5.12
N ALA A 696 -29.47 -17.01 5.22
CA ALA A 696 -28.33 -17.59 5.92
C ALA A 696 -27.19 -17.82 4.93
N LEU A 697 -26.00 -17.34 5.28
CA LEU A 697 -24.76 -17.55 4.55
C LEU A 697 -23.84 -18.48 5.34
N GLU A 698 -23.17 -19.36 4.62
CA GLU A 698 -22.15 -20.27 5.10
C GLU A 698 -20.77 -19.69 4.72
N ILE A 699 -19.91 -19.48 5.72
CA ILE A 699 -18.60 -18.85 5.54
C ILE A 699 -17.54 -19.81 6.05
N THR A 700 -16.69 -20.29 5.15
CA THR A 700 -15.56 -21.14 5.49
C THR A 700 -14.33 -20.27 5.64
N VAL A 701 -13.60 -20.40 6.76
CA VAL A 701 -12.34 -19.69 6.99
C VAL A 701 -11.26 -20.67 7.41
N THR A 702 -10.01 -20.40 7.03
CA THR A 702 -8.89 -21.30 7.32
C THR A 702 -8.39 -21.22 8.76
N THR A 703 -8.53 -20.06 9.42
CA THR A 703 -8.12 -19.83 10.80
C THR A 703 -9.13 -18.96 11.56
N ASP A 704 -8.96 -18.81 12.88
CA ASP A 704 -9.77 -17.89 13.69
C ASP A 704 -9.45 -16.44 13.30
N GLY A 705 -10.47 -15.62 13.04
CA GLY A 705 -10.30 -14.24 12.60
C GLY A 705 -11.58 -13.41 12.69
N LEU A 706 -11.59 -12.26 12.03
CA LEU A 706 -12.68 -11.28 12.04
C LEU A 706 -13.16 -11.02 10.60
N LEU A 707 -14.48 -11.09 10.39
CA LEU A 707 -15.14 -10.80 9.12
C LEU A 707 -15.79 -9.40 9.16
N ASP A 708 -15.49 -8.59 8.14
CA ASP A 708 -16.23 -7.39 7.77
C ASP A 708 -16.80 -7.59 6.35
N ALA A 709 -18.09 -7.30 6.13
CA ALA A 709 -18.74 -7.58 4.84
C ALA A 709 -19.86 -6.59 4.51
N TRP A 710 -20.09 -6.36 3.22
CA TRP A 710 -21.04 -5.38 2.67
C TRP A 710 -21.87 -5.97 1.52
N ILE A 711 -23.07 -5.42 1.29
CA ILE A 711 -23.89 -5.64 0.10
C ILE A 711 -24.40 -4.28 -0.37
N ASP A 712 -24.15 -3.92 -1.62
CA ASP A 712 -24.68 -2.71 -2.26
C ASP A 712 -26.18 -2.91 -2.55
N PHE A 713 -27.02 -2.65 -1.55
CA PHE A 713 -28.47 -2.87 -1.67
C PHE A 713 -29.13 -1.83 -2.56
N ASN A 714 -28.57 -0.63 -2.64
CA ASN A 714 -29.19 0.51 -3.32
C ASN A 714 -28.79 0.59 -4.82
N ARG A 715 -27.78 -0.19 -5.23
CA ARG A 715 -27.23 -0.34 -6.58
C ARG A 715 -26.64 0.95 -7.13
N ASP A 716 -25.97 1.73 -6.29
CA ASP A 716 -25.31 2.97 -6.70
C ASP A 716 -23.81 2.82 -7.00
N GLY A 717 -23.28 1.61 -6.82
CA GLY A 717 -21.93 1.24 -7.22
C GLY A 717 -20.87 1.53 -6.15
N ASP A 718 -21.26 1.75 -4.90
CA ASP A 718 -20.35 1.78 -3.75
C ASP A 718 -20.88 0.96 -2.56
N TRP A 719 -20.16 1.02 -1.42
CA TRP A 719 -20.57 0.36 -0.17
C TRP A 719 -20.48 1.34 1.02
N ASP A 720 -20.56 2.65 0.75
CA ASP A 720 -20.33 3.70 1.75
C ASP A 720 -21.58 3.98 2.61
N ASP A 721 -22.73 3.38 2.27
CA ASP A 721 -23.95 3.56 3.02
C ASP A 721 -23.99 2.73 4.31
N ALA A 722 -24.49 3.37 5.37
CA ALA A 722 -24.60 2.73 6.69
C ALA A 722 -25.51 1.49 6.72
N SER A 723 -26.35 1.29 5.70
CA SER A 723 -27.29 0.16 5.62
C SER A 723 -26.71 -1.09 4.92
N GLU A 724 -25.52 -0.97 4.35
CA GLU A 724 -24.93 -1.97 3.45
C GLU A 724 -23.96 -2.90 4.16
N GLN A 725 -23.41 -2.47 5.31
CA GLN A 725 -22.54 -3.32 6.11
C GLN A 725 -23.31 -4.43 6.82
N ILE A 726 -23.14 -5.67 6.36
CA ILE A 726 -23.82 -6.87 6.86
C ILE A 726 -23.02 -7.61 7.95
N ALA A 727 -21.70 -7.40 8.00
CA ALA A 727 -20.83 -7.88 9.07
C ALA A 727 -19.86 -6.78 9.52
N PHE A 728 -19.77 -6.59 10.83
CA PHE A 728 -18.86 -5.64 11.48
C PHE A 728 -18.02 -6.37 12.52
N SER A 729 -16.81 -6.77 12.13
CA SER A 729 -15.84 -7.50 12.96
C SER A 729 -16.43 -8.75 13.62
N ILE A 730 -17.21 -9.53 12.86
CA ILE A 730 -17.79 -10.77 13.39
C ILE A 730 -16.69 -11.80 13.57
N GLN A 731 -16.54 -12.30 14.79
CA GLN A 731 -15.58 -13.38 15.09
C GLN A 731 -15.97 -14.66 14.35
N MET A 732 -15.04 -15.17 13.54
CA MET A 732 -15.12 -16.48 12.92
C MET A 732 -14.15 -17.45 13.59
N SER A 733 -14.54 -18.73 13.61
CA SER A 733 -13.67 -19.84 14.04
C SER A 733 -13.23 -20.63 12.82
N ALA A 734 -12.03 -21.20 12.84
CA ALA A 734 -11.53 -22.04 11.76
C ALA A 734 -12.56 -23.12 11.34
N GLY A 735 -12.81 -23.23 10.03
CA GLY A 735 -13.84 -24.06 9.43
C GLY A 735 -15.12 -23.29 9.11
N LEU A 736 -16.24 -24.03 9.04
CA LEU A 736 -17.54 -23.51 8.62
C LEU A 736 -18.23 -22.67 9.72
N ASN A 737 -18.62 -21.45 9.36
CA ASN A 737 -19.41 -20.52 10.17
C ASN A 737 -20.73 -20.20 9.45
N THR A 738 -21.69 -19.62 10.19
CA THR A 738 -22.97 -19.19 9.61
C THR A 738 -23.31 -17.79 10.10
N ILE A 739 -23.64 -16.88 9.19
CA ILE A 739 -24.24 -15.58 9.50
C ILE A 739 -25.63 -15.48 8.90
N ALA A 740 -26.46 -14.64 9.51
CA ALA A 740 -27.81 -14.36 9.00
C ALA A 740 -27.87 -12.90 8.55
N VAL A 741 -28.11 -12.70 7.26
CA VAL A 741 -28.25 -11.38 6.64
C VAL A 741 -29.73 -11.01 6.62
N GLN A 742 -30.03 -9.74 6.90
CA GLN A 742 -31.36 -9.16 6.74
C GLN A 742 -31.25 -7.96 5.81
N SER A 743 -31.91 -8.03 4.65
CA SER A 743 -31.95 -6.89 3.74
C SER A 743 -32.67 -5.70 4.39
N PRO A 744 -32.17 -4.46 4.23
CA PRO A 744 -32.80 -3.26 4.75
C PRO A 744 -34.19 -3.02 4.15
N LEU A 745 -34.97 -2.15 4.80
CA LEU A 745 -36.30 -1.78 4.34
C LEU A 745 -36.21 -0.57 3.40
N GLU A 746 -36.93 -0.65 2.27
CA GLU A 746 -37.19 0.44 1.31
C GLU A 746 -37.39 1.82 1.99
N PRO A 747 -36.81 2.90 1.42
CA PRO A 747 -36.55 3.08 -0.02
C PRO A 747 -35.10 2.82 -0.49
N GLU A 748 -34.24 2.29 0.37
CA GLU A 748 -32.78 2.22 0.12
C GLU A 748 -32.36 0.88 -0.52
N SER A 749 -33.31 0.10 -1.02
CA SER A 749 -33.02 -1.13 -1.76
C SER A 749 -33.57 -1.02 -3.17
N VAL A 750 -32.80 -1.42 -4.17
CA VAL A 750 -33.23 -1.42 -5.57
C VAL A 750 -33.13 -2.84 -6.10
N ALA A 751 -34.23 -3.40 -6.59
CA ALA A 751 -34.22 -4.76 -7.12
C ALA A 751 -33.29 -4.91 -8.35
N GLY A 752 -32.55 -6.01 -8.40
CA GLY A 752 -31.71 -6.42 -9.52
C GLY A 752 -30.28 -6.75 -9.07
N GLU A 753 -29.47 -7.18 -10.03
CA GLU A 753 -28.08 -7.60 -9.80
C GLU A 753 -27.20 -6.48 -9.23
N THR A 754 -26.39 -6.83 -8.23
CA THR A 754 -25.47 -5.97 -7.48
C THR A 754 -24.35 -6.81 -6.86
N TYR A 755 -23.47 -6.20 -6.06
CA TYR A 755 -22.28 -6.87 -5.50
C TYR A 755 -22.21 -6.87 -3.99
N ALA A 756 -21.73 -7.99 -3.46
CA ALA A 756 -21.35 -8.16 -2.06
C ALA A 756 -19.83 -8.26 -1.94
N ARG A 757 -19.25 -7.70 -0.88
CA ARG A 757 -17.82 -7.75 -0.56
C ARG A 757 -17.61 -8.39 0.80
N PHE A 758 -16.70 -9.35 0.90
CA PHE A 758 -16.31 -10.01 2.14
C PHE A 758 -14.83 -9.80 2.38
N ARG A 759 -14.46 -9.26 3.54
CA ARG A 759 -13.07 -9.05 3.94
C ARG A 759 -12.81 -9.77 5.24
N PHE A 760 -11.87 -10.70 5.23
CA PHE A 760 -11.50 -11.51 6.38
C PHE A 760 -10.06 -11.23 6.80
N SER A 761 -9.81 -10.95 8.08
CA SER A 761 -8.46 -10.62 8.59
C SER A 761 -8.32 -10.94 10.08
N ASP A 762 -7.11 -10.80 10.62
CA ASP A 762 -6.84 -10.91 12.06
C ASP A 762 -7.21 -9.63 12.82
N VAL A 763 -7.49 -8.55 12.09
CA VAL A 763 -7.98 -7.26 12.59
C VAL A 763 -9.35 -6.97 11.98
N GLY A 764 -10.30 -6.54 12.80
CA GLY A 764 -11.63 -6.11 12.36
C GLY A 764 -11.76 -4.59 12.32
N GLY A 765 -12.91 -4.13 11.82
CA GLY A 765 -13.21 -2.72 11.64
C GLY A 765 -12.65 -2.22 10.31
N LEU A 766 -12.52 -3.14 9.36
CA LEU A 766 -12.10 -2.85 8.00
C LEU A 766 -13.17 -2.00 7.31
N ARG A 767 -12.74 -1.23 6.33
CA ARG A 767 -13.63 -0.54 5.39
C ARG A 767 -13.83 -1.42 4.15
N SER A 768 -14.84 -1.10 3.34
CA SER A 768 -15.04 -1.71 2.02
C SER A 768 -13.86 -1.43 1.07
N THR A 769 -12.96 -0.50 1.42
CA THR A 769 -11.77 -0.07 0.68
C THR A 769 -10.52 -0.06 1.56
N GLY A 770 -9.35 0.10 0.95
CA GLY A 770 -8.07 0.29 1.63
C GLY A 770 -7.30 -0.99 1.92
N LEU A 771 -6.01 -0.83 2.23
CA LEU A 771 -5.04 -1.91 2.41
C LEU A 771 -5.00 -2.43 3.84
N ILE A 772 -4.92 -3.75 3.98
CA ILE A 772 -4.60 -4.43 5.24
C ILE A 772 -3.50 -5.47 5.01
N VAL A 773 -2.77 -5.80 6.08
CA VAL A 773 -1.80 -6.89 6.09
C VAL A 773 -2.48 -8.14 6.60
N ASN A 774 -2.31 -9.26 5.91
CA ASN A 774 -2.99 -10.54 6.14
C ASN A 774 -4.49 -10.52 5.86
N GLY A 775 -5.00 -11.68 5.47
CA GLY A 775 -6.41 -11.89 5.18
C GLY A 775 -6.66 -12.07 3.70
N GLU A 776 -7.92 -11.97 3.33
CA GLU A 776 -8.41 -12.04 1.95
C GLU A 776 -9.64 -11.13 1.76
N VAL A 777 -9.88 -10.72 0.52
CA VAL A 777 -11.10 -10.09 0.03
C VAL A 777 -11.73 -10.92 -1.09
N GLU A 778 -13.01 -11.26 -0.97
CA GLU A 778 -13.78 -11.92 -2.05
C GLU A 778 -15.00 -11.05 -2.40
N ASP A 779 -15.32 -10.86 -3.69
CA ASP A 779 -16.54 -10.22 -4.14
C ASP A 779 -17.51 -11.20 -4.84
N TYR A 780 -18.81 -10.98 -4.69
CA TYR A 780 -19.85 -11.87 -5.20
C TYR A 780 -20.98 -11.11 -5.90
N LEU A 781 -21.40 -11.60 -7.07
CA LEU A 781 -22.63 -11.17 -7.74
C LEU A 781 -23.86 -11.71 -6.97
N VAL A 782 -24.79 -10.80 -6.62
CA VAL A 782 -26.01 -11.10 -5.86
C VAL A 782 -27.23 -10.38 -6.46
N GLU A 783 -28.47 -10.82 -6.14
CA GLU A 783 -29.73 -10.21 -6.65
C GLU A 783 -30.75 -9.87 -5.56
#